data_AF-A0AAN6NY41-F1
#
_entry.id   AF-A0AAN6NY41-F1
#
_cell.length_a   1.000
_cell.length_b   1.000
_cell.length_c   1.000
_cell.angle_alpha   90.00
_cell.angle_beta   90.00
_cell.angle_gamma   90.00
#
_symmetry.space_group_name_H-M   'P 1'
#
loop_
_entity.id
_entity.type
_entity.pdbx_description
1 polymer ?
#
loop_
_entity_poly.entity_id
_entity_poly.type
_entity_poly.pdbx_seq_one_letter_code
_entity_poly.pdbx_strand_id
1 'polypeptide(L)'
;MASAPRTDQRVLNVLIYSGPGVTPQSLCQCTDSLKRLVGSKYAVAVINSTILKEEPWASTCALLVFPGGADLPFCRELNGPGNMAIKNYVREGGAYLGFCAGGYYGSAHCWFQLDDPIHDVKGPRELAFFPGTCAGPAFKGFQYHREVGARAAKLSVRKEAFSGVQAPPDVFKSYYNGGGVFVDVEKFASDGVQVLAEYADDIDLESGETRAAVVFCKVGQGKAILTGPHPEFAGASLKPHASIPGYDKLIEEVTADETARLEFLAACLIKLGLSLPSKDAWDDIHRPTNMLNLYCHEGHFEPFVNRLLGRSSAAVATDGSFWLEDRFGLDVFHFEWTSDGAWSTNYDPRQFGKPVYRVNVISNVAGSGVDESRFDYDLYFASLNEFRMLELNRGIKTWKQALGSNGWPNMKLTWGNHLMYGETVTSTNTLLSSNPHLMSRLESGFTFTATRQVAGRGRGTNVWVSPPGCLIMSTVINHASKVIASRPLAFINYLAAIAIVEAIKGYDHTQDIYQKLDVKIKWPNDVYVRDPSKPDEPAYVKVSGILANCSYSAPNYQIIVGIGINTNNAEPTTSLDALLKWTASKLGGDKPCPPQFKIERLVARIITCLEILYDHFLSKGFSDKLEALYYKHWLHTNQIVTLQEEDGVKARVLGITKDQGLLVAEEVMADGTELNSWKRTGTLFQLQSDENGFDYWKGLIKRKPAQVSAQSTEIFEMSPPREMSPPSETSHGSLADDRRPVEELNLDPPEVTVTGLPETPATTPKRGRTPLDMKRVQPVPTIVETSPGGTSRVPHPGYWRDG
;
A
#
# COMPACT_ATOMS: atom_id res chain seq x y z
N MET A 1 -0.71 31.98 -17.46
CA MET A 1 -0.50 30.88 -18.43
C MET A 1 -1.68 29.94 -18.29
N ALA A 2 -2.47 29.77 -19.35
CA ALA A 2 -3.61 28.85 -19.34
C ALA A 2 -3.09 27.40 -19.35
N SER A 3 -3.55 26.56 -18.42
CA SER A 3 -3.23 25.13 -18.38
C SER A 3 -3.86 24.44 -19.59
N ALA A 4 -3.13 23.50 -20.19
CA ALA A 4 -3.62 22.69 -21.30
C ALA A 4 -4.83 21.83 -20.87
N PRO A 5 -5.77 21.51 -21.78
CA PRO A 5 -6.93 20.67 -21.46
C PRO A 5 -6.50 19.28 -20.93
N ARG A 6 -7.30 18.72 -20.00
CA ARG A 6 -7.11 17.41 -19.35
C ARG A 6 -7.18 16.17 -20.27
N THR A 7 -7.10 16.34 -21.59
CA THR A 7 -7.49 15.31 -22.55
C THR A 7 -6.45 14.21 -22.79
N ASP A 8 -5.25 14.28 -22.21
CA ASP A 8 -4.12 13.38 -22.59
C ASP A 8 -3.45 12.62 -21.42
N GLN A 9 -3.97 12.75 -20.19
CA GLN A 9 -3.51 11.96 -19.04
C GLN A 9 -4.59 10.98 -18.59
N ARG A 10 -4.23 9.68 -18.53
CA ARG A 10 -5.12 8.62 -18.05
C ARG A 10 -5.46 8.91 -16.58
N VAL A 11 -6.72 9.23 -16.31
CA VAL A 11 -7.22 9.48 -14.96
C VAL A 11 -7.47 8.12 -14.30
N LEU A 12 -6.72 7.80 -13.25
CA LEU A 12 -6.61 6.44 -12.71
C LEU A 12 -7.16 6.29 -11.30
N ASN A 13 -7.26 7.37 -10.53
CA ASN A 13 -7.40 7.28 -9.06
C ASN A 13 -8.78 7.75 -8.56
N VAL A 14 -9.43 6.93 -7.74
CA VAL A 14 -10.46 7.36 -6.79
C VAL A 14 -9.80 7.54 -5.43
N LEU A 15 -9.75 8.78 -4.97
CA LEU A 15 -9.04 9.17 -3.75
C LEU A 15 -10.02 9.39 -2.61
N ILE A 16 -9.82 8.69 -1.49
CA ILE A 16 -10.67 8.77 -0.31
C ILE A 16 -9.90 9.47 0.81
N TYR A 17 -10.44 10.57 1.33
CA TYR A 17 -9.83 11.26 2.46
C TYR A 17 -9.93 10.43 3.75
N SER A 18 -8.84 10.34 4.51
CA SER A 18 -8.75 9.64 5.81
C SER A 18 -8.12 10.48 6.91
N GLY A 19 -8.02 11.79 6.73
CA GLY A 19 -7.47 12.66 7.77
C GLY A 19 -8.45 12.90 8.93
N PRO A 20 -8.10 13.81 9.86
CA PRO A 20 -8.93 14.17 11.00
C PRO A 20 -10.37 14.48 10.59
N GLY A 21 -11.34 13.93 11.34
CA GLY A 21 -12.77 14.10 11.10
C GLY A 21 -13.46 12.87 10.49
N VAL A 22 -12.72 11.98 9.83
CA VAL A 22 -13.29 10.75 9.27
C VAL A 22 -13.41 9.68 10.36
N THR A 23 -14.56 9.00 10.45
CA THR A 23 -14.67 7.84 11.35
C THR A 23 -14.10 6.58 10.70
N PRO A 24 -13.41 5.70 11.46
CA PRO A 24 -12.83 4.47 10.90
C PRO A 24 -13.83 3.58 10.17
N GLN A 25 -15.06 3.48 10.68
CA GLN A 25 -16.13 2.71 10.07
C GLN A 25 -16.58 3.32 8.74
N SER A 26 -16.76 4.64 8.66
CA SER A 26 -17.12 5.31 7.40
C SER A 26 -16.03 5.16 6.35
N LEU A 27 -14.75 5.26 6.76
CA LEU A 27 -13.62 5.04 5.85
C LEU A 27 -13.62 3.62 5.29
N CYS A 28 -13.84 2.62 6.15
CA CYS A 28 -13.91 1.22 5.77
C CYS A 28 -15.05 0.95 4.78
N GLN A 29 -16.29 1.34 5.14
CA GLN A 29 -17.48 1.16 4.31
C GLN A 29 -17.37 1.86 2.96
N CYS A 30 -16.89 3.11 2.96
CA CYS A 30 -16.63 3.88 1.74
C CYS A 30 -15.59 3.20 0.85
N THR A 31 -14.47 2.76 1.44
CA THR A 31 -13.40 2.08 0.72
C THR A 31 -13.88 0.78 0.09
N ASP A 32 -14.62 -0.03 0.83
CA ASP A 32 -15.11 -1.33 0.35
C ASP A 32 -16.15 -1.16 -0.75
N SER A 33 -17.15 -0.29 -0.56
CA SER A 33 -18.17 -0.01 -1.58
C SER A 33 -17.56 0.55 -2.87
N LEU A 34 -16.57 1.45 -2.77
CA LEU A 34 -15.90 1.98 -3.97
C LEU A 34 -15.01 0.94 -4.63
N LYS A 35 -14.25 0.13 -3.87
CA LYS A 35 -13.48 -0.97 -4.45
C LYS A 35 -14.38 -1.95 -5.18
N ARG A 36 -15.56 -2.24 -4.63
CA ARG A 36 -16.61 -3.08 -5.24
C ARG A 36 -17.15 -2.50 -6.55
N LEU A 37 -17.47 -1.20 -6.57
CA LEU A 37 -18.11 -0.60 -7.73
C LEU A 37 -17.14 -0.17 -8.83
N VAL A 38 -15.93 0.28 -8.48
CA VAL A 38 -15.00 0.92 -9.43
C VAL A 38 -13.62 0.27 -9.49
N GLY A 39 -13.30 -0.66 -8.59
CA GLY A 39 -11.94 -1.17 -8.40
C GLY A 39 -11.36 -2.02 -9.54
N SER A 40 -12.15 -2.36 -10.56
CA SER A 40 -11.67 -2.99 -11.81
C SER A 40 -11.21 -1.98 -12.86
N LYS A 41 -11.67 -0.72 -12.77
CA LYS A 41 -11.36 0.36 -13.71
C LYS A 41 -10.53 1.48 -13.11
N TYR A 42 -10.60 1.65 -11.79
CA TYR A 42 -9.89 2.71 -11.07
C TYR A 42 -9.15 2.16 -9.85
N ALA A 43 -8.03 2.79 -9.55
CA ALA A 43 -7.30 2.61 -8.32
C ALA A 43 -8.00 3.33 -7.17
N VAL A 44 -8.49 2.58 -6.18
CA VAL A 44 -9.08 3.18 -4.97
C VAL A 44 -8.00 3.32 -3.92
N ALA A 45 -7.61 4.56 -3.61
CA ALA A 45 -6.54 4.87 -2.67
C ALA A 45 -7.03 5.81 -1.56
N VAL A 46 -6.43 5.65 -0.38
CA VAL A 46 -6.74 6.45 0.80
C VAL A 46 -5.63 7.49 1.00
N ILE A 47 -6.00 8.75 1.21
CA ILE A 47 -5.08 9.89 1.32
C ILE A 47 -5.40 10.78 2.52
N ASN A 48 -4.38 11.46 3.06
CA ASN A 48 -4.52 12.37 4.19
C ASN A 48 -4.45 13.86 3.76
N SER A 49 -4.53 14.77 4.73
CA SER A 49 -4.49 16.21 4.48
C SER A 49 -3.14 16.68 3.90
N THR A 50 -2.02 16.05 4.28
CA THR A 50 -0.69 16.36 3.75
C THR A 50 -0.63 16.11 2.25
N ILE A 51 -1.06 14.94 1.77
CA ILE A 51 -1.08 14.62 0.34
C ILE A 51 -1.94 15.63 -0.44
N LEU A 52 -3.12 16.00 0.09
CA LEU A 52 -3.99 16.97 -0.56
C LEU A 52 -3.37 18.37 -0.68
N LYS A 53 -2.49 18.75 0.24
CA LYS A 53 -1.84 20.07 0.30
C LYS A 53 -0.53 20.14 -0.47
N GLU A 54 0.26 19.07 -0.45
CA GLU A 54 1.68 19.11 -0.82
C GLU A 54 2.02 18.31 -2.08
N GLU A 55 1.24 17.27 -2.40
CA GLU A 55 1.56 16.33 -3.48
C GLU A 55 0.73 16.60 -4.76
N PRO A 56 1.25 16.29 -5.96
CA PRO A 56 0.51 16.42 -7.21
C PRO A 56 -0.50 15.28 -7.39
N TRP A 57 -1.72 15.44 -6.87
CA TRP A 57 -2.77 14.41 -6.95
C TRP A 57 -3.85 14.71 -8.01
N ALA A 58 -4.14 15.99 -8.26
CA ALA A 58 -5.33 16.41 -8.99
C ALA A 58 -5.41 15.88 -10.43
N SER A 59 -4.27 15.79 -11.13
CA SER A 59 -4.22 15.41 -12.55
C SER A 59 -4.55 13.94 -12.82
N THR A 60 -4.38 13.06 -11.83
CA THR A 60 -4.66 11.61 -11.96
C THR A 60 -5.94 11.20 -11.25
N CYS A 61 -6.63 12.13 -10.58
CA CYS A 61 -7.80 11.88 -9.75
C CYS A 61 -9.11 11.94 -10.55
N ALA A 62 -9.81 10.81 -10.65
CA ALA A 62 -11.13 10.68 -11.26
C ALA A 62 -12.24 11.13 -10.32
N LEU A 63 -12.07 10.86 -9.03
CA LEU A 63 -13.04 11.19 -8.00
C LEU A 63 -12.33 11.43 -6.67
N LEU A 64 -12.65 12.54 -6.02
CA LEU A 64 -12.25 12.81 -4.64
C LEU A 64 -13.45 12.60 -3.70
N VAL A 65 -13.27 11.74 -2.70
CA VAL A 65 -14.33 11.31 -1.79
C VAL A 65 -14.03 11.71 -0.35
N PHE A 66 -15.01 12.32 0.32
CA PHE A 66 -14.98 12.64 1.75
C PHE A 66 -16.01 11.77 2.49
N PRO A 67 -15.56 10.77 3.29
CA PRO A 67 -16.47 9.93 4.06
C PRO A 67 -17.13 10.66 5.25
N GLY A 68 -18.04 9.94 5.91
CA GLY A 68 -18.71 10.39 7.14
C GLY A 68 -17.81 10.63 8.35
N GLY A 69 -18.35 11.39 9.30
CA GLY A 69 -17.74 11.71 10.58
C GLY A 69 -18.08 13.11 11.09
N ALA A 70 -17.09 13.98 11.28
CA ALA A 70 -17.26 15.36 11.72
C ALA A 70 -16.55 16.33 10.76
N ASP A 71 -17.22 17.42 10.38
CA ASP A 71 -16.77 18.34 9.33
C ASP A 71 -15.81 19.44 9.83
N LEU A 72 -15.93 19.88 11.09
CA LEU A 72 -15.03 20.89 11.68
C LEU A 72 -13.54 20.48 11.63
N PRO A 73 -13.16 19.22 11.93
CA PRO A 73 -11.80 18.74 11.68
C PRO A 73 -11.34 18.88 10.21
N PHE A 74 -12.21 18.67 9.21
CA PHE A 74 -11.86 18.90 7.80
C PHE A 74 -11.50 20.35 7.56
N CYS A 75 -12.31 21.26 8.11
CA CYS A 75 -12.08 22.70 8.03
C CYS A 75 -10.74 23.10 8.66
N ARG A 76 -10.43 22.59 9.86
CA ARG A 76 -9.17 22.88 10.56
C ARG A 76 -7.95 22.43 9.76
N GLU A 77 -8.04 21.31 9.06
CA GLU A 77 -6.93 20.70 8.33
C GLU A 77 -6.69 21.27 6.93
N LEU A 78 -7.77 21.68 6.25
CA LEU A 78 -7.77 21.95 4.81
C LEU A 78 -8.15 23.39 4.43
N ASN A 79 -8.67 24.21 5.35
CA ASN A 79 -8.98 25.61 5.05
C ASN A 79 -7.77 26.37 4.50
N GLY A 80 -8.02 27.26 3.53
CA GLY A 80 -6.98 27.94 2.76
C GLY A 80 -6.43 27.06 1.63
N PRO A 81 -5.12 26.71 1.61
CA PRO A 81 -4.50 26.05 0.45
C PRO A 81 -5.15 24.72 0.03
N GLY A 82 -5.53 23.87 0.98
CA GLY A 82 -6.14 22.56 0.69
C GLY A 82 -7.48 22.71 -0.03
N ASN A 83 -8.37 23.56 0.48
CA ASN A 83 -9.65 23.86 -0.14
C ASN A 83 -9.49 24.56 -1.49
N MET A 84 -8.48 25.40 -1.67
CA MET A 84 -8.19 25.98 -2.99
C MET A 84 -7.82 24.90 -4.01
N ALA A 85 -6.97 23.93 -3.64
CA ALA A 85 -6.62 22.81 -4.50
C ALA A 85 -7.86 21.97 -4.87
N ILE A 86 -8.69 21.63 -3.88
CA ILE A 86 -9.93 20.86 -4.09
C ILE A 86 -10.92 21.62 -4.99
N LYS A 87 -11.14 22.92 -4.74
CA LYS A 87 -12.01 23.75 -5.56
C LYS A 87 -11.54 23.85 -7.01
N ASN A 88 -10.25 24.07 -7.22
CA ASN A 88 -9.69 24.18 -8.57
C ASN A 88 -9.84 22.85 -9.30
N TYR A 89 -9.51 21.73 -8.63
CA TYR A 89 -9.72 20.38 -9.15
C TYR A 89 -11.16 20.16 -9.66
N VAL A 90 -12.17 20.47 -8.85
CA VAL A 90 -13.57 20.29 -9.26
C VAL A 90 -13.95 21.29 -10.36
N ARG A 91 -13.62 22.57 -10.21
CA ARG A 91 -13.97 23.60 -11.22
C ARG A 91 -13.37 23.33 -12.60
N GLU A 92 -12.22 22.68 -12.66
CA GLU A 92 -11.49 22.30 -13.88
C GLU A 92 -11.94 20.94 -14.46
N GLY A 93 -13.07 20.38 -14.01
CA GLY A 93 -13.64 19.16 -14.57
C GLY A 93 -13.54 17.92 -13.67
N GLY A 94 -13.00 18.05 -12.46
CA GLY A 94 -12.96 16.97 -11.47
C GLY A 94 -14.33 16.65 -10.85
N ALA A 95 -14.38 15.55 -10.10
CA ALA A 95 -15.59 15.08 -9.43
C ALA A 95 -15.40 14.99 -7.90
N TYR A 96 -16.40 15.44 -7.15
CA TYR A 96 -16.43 15.35 -5.68
C TYR A 96 -17.61 14.51 -5.19
N LEU A 97 -17.40 13.67 -4.18
CA LEU A 97 -18.44 12.93 -3.48
C LEU A 97 -18.28 13.09 -1.97
N GLY A 98 -19.27 13.67 -1.31
CA GLY A 98 -19.25 13.87 0.14
C GLY A 98 -20.37 13.10 0.83
N PHE A 99 -20.02 12.17 1.72
CA PHE A 99 -20.97 11.41 2.53
C PHE A 99 -21.15 12.03 3.92
N CYS A 100 -22.39 12.32 4.33
CA CYS A 100 -22.75 12.89 5.64
C CYS A 100 -21.89 14.12 5.99
N ALA A 101 -20.89 14.00 6.87
CA ALA A 101 -19.90 15.05 7.17
C ALA A 101 -19.24 15.65 5.92
N GLY A 102 -18.93 14.83 4.91
CA GLY A 102 -18.46 15.30 3.62
C GLY A 102 -19.52 16.12 2.87
N GLY A 103 -20.80 15.78 3.00
CA GLY A 103 -21.92 16.56 2.47
C GLY A 103 -22.07 17.93 3.16
N TYR A 104 -21.98 17.98 4.49
CA TYR A 104 -21.94 19.25 5.23
C TYR A 104 -20.75 20.12 4.82
N TYR A 105 -19.56 19.52 4.73
CA TYR A 105 -18.33 20.20 4.35
C TYR A 105 -18.34 20.76 2.92
N GLY A 106 -19.00 20.04 1.98
CA GLY A 106 -19.20 20.49 0.61
C GLY A 106 -20.27 21.58 0.43
N SER A 107 -21.02 21.92 1.47
CA SER A 107 -22.08 22.95 1.44
C SER A 107 -21.54 24.32 1.84
N ALA A 108 -22.16 25.42 1.41
CA ALA A 108 -21.70 26.76 1.77
C ALA A 108 -21.85 27.04 3.26
N HIS A 109 -22.90 26.49 3.88
CA HIS A 109 -23.15 26.58 5.31
C HIS A 109 -23.50 25.20 5.88
N CYS A 110 -23.01 24.95 7.09
CA CYS A 110 -23.38 23.81 7.90
C CYS A 110 -24.21 24.31 9.08
N TRP A 111 -25.32 23.63 9.34
CA TRP A 111 -26.10 23.79 10.56
C TRP A 111 -26.42 22.42 11.16
N PHE A 112 -25.57 21.97 12.08
CA PHE A 112 -25.76 20.75 12.83
C PHE A 112 -26.35 21.07 14.21
N GLN A 113 -27.59 20.66 14.45
CA GLN A 113 -28.37 20.89 15.66
C GLN A 113 -28.28 19.70 16.60
N LEU A 114 -28.02 19.96 17.87
CA LEU A 114 -28.15 18.94 18.91
C LEU A 114 -29.30 19.29 19.85
N ASP A 115 -29.74 18.29 20.63
CA ASP A 115 -30.76 18.51 21.67
C ASP A 115 -30.31 19.56 22.71
N ASP A 116 -28.99 19.79 22.84
CA ASP A 116 -28.40 20.91 23.56
C ASP A 116 -27.88 21.98 22.59
N PRO A 117 -28.57 23.14 22.47
CA PRO A 117 -28.20 24.22 21.55
C PRO A 117 -26.79 24.79 21.75
N ILE A 118 -26.17 24.60 22.92
CA ILE A 118 -24.79 25.05 23.19
C ILE A 118 -23.79 24.29 22.30
N HIS A 119 -24.13 23.08 21.88
CA HIS A 119 -23.27 22.20 21.08
C HIS A 119 -23.61 22.21 19.59
N ASP A 120 -24.50 23.11 19.15
CA ASP A 120 -24.79 23.32 17.73
C ASP A 120 -23.52 23.72 16.97
N VAL A 121 -23.29 23.08 15.82
CA VAL A 121 -22.25 23.50 14.88
C VAL A 121 -22.89 24.34 13.79
N LYS A 122 -22.59 25.63 13.77
CA LYS A 122 -23.07 26.56 12.73
C LYS A 122 -21.91 27.33 12.13
N GLY A 123 -21.92 27.46 10.80
CA GLY A 123 -21.02 28.40 10.14
C GLY A 123 -20.74 28.08 8.67
N PRO A 124 -19.96 28.95 8.02
CA PRO A 124 -19.60 28.77 6.62
C PRO A 124 -18.62 27.61 6.44
N ARG A 125 -18.60 27.04 5.23
CA ARG A 125 -17.53 26.15 4.76
C ARG A 125 -16.98 26.69 3.47
N GLU A 126 -15.67 26.62 3.30
CA GLU A 126 -15.05 27.27 2.15
C GLU A 126 -15.45 26.59 0.85
N LEU A 127 -15.57 25.25 0.77
CA LEU A 127 -15.80 24.51 -0.48
C LEU A 127 -17.03 25.03 -1.26
N ALA A 128 -18.17 25.15 -0.59
CA ALA A 128 -19.40 25.76 -1.13
C ALA A 128 -19.80 25.23 -2.52
N PHE A 129 -19.74 23.91 -2.73
CA PHE A 129 -20.21 23.26 -3.95
C PHE A 129 -21.74 23.25 -4.03
N PHE A 130 -22.41 23.01 -2.90
CA PHE A 130 -23.80 23.40 -2.74
C PHE A 130 -23.84 24.82 -2.16
N PRO A 131 -24.49 25.78 -2.82
CA PRO A 131 -24.52 27.19 -2.39
C PRO A 131 -25.36 27.45 -1.14
N GLY A 132 -26.21 26.50 -0.74
CA GLY A 132 -27.11 26.62 0.41
C GLY A 132 -26.57 26.04 1.72
N THR A 133 -27.51 25.80 2.63
CA THR A 133 -27.26 25.21 3.96
C THR A 133 -27.57 23.72 3.94
N CYS A 134 -26.63 22.90 4.42
CA CYS A 134 -26.93 21.54 4.84
C CYS A 134 -27.26 21.58 6.34
N ALA A 135 -28.51 21.25 6.68
CA ALA A 135 -29.01 21.25 8.05
C ALA A 135 -29.23 19.82 8.54
N GLY A 136 -28.82 19.49 9.75
CA GLY A 136 -29.11 18.18 10.31
C GLY A 136 -28.88 18.15 11.82
N PRO A 137 -28.99 16.98 12.47
CA PRO A 137 -29.47 15.72 11.93
C PRO A 137 -30.89 15.84 11.37
N ALA A 138 -31.17 15.24 10.21
CA ALA A 138 -32.51 15.20 9.62
C ALA A 138 -33.53 14.50 10.55
N PHE A 139 -33.09 13.57 11.37
CA PHE A 139 -33.89 12.94 12.43
C PHE A 139 -33.23 13.13 13.80
N LYS A 140 -34.02 13.45 14.82
CA LYS A 140 -33.60 13.62 16.22
C LYS A 140 -33.07 12.33 16.84
N GLY A 141 -32.32 12.50 17.94
CA GLY A 141 -31.78 11.41 18.76
C GLY A 141 -30.33 11.02 18.47
N PHE A 142 -29.64 11.77 17.61
CA PHE A 142 -28.21 11.57 17.36
C PHE A 142 -27.38 11.84 18.63
N GLN A 143 -26.37 11.01 18.89
CA GLN A 143 -25.39 11.24 19.95
C GLN A 143 -23.97 10.99 19.45
N TYR A 144 -23.05 11.91 19.74
CA TYR A 144 -21.64 11.74 19.38
C TYR A 144 -21.05 10.45 19.97
N HIS A 145 -20.25 9.76 19.16
CA HIS A 145 -19.53 8.52 19.52
C HIS A 145 -20.43 7.34 19.92
N ARG A 146 -21.73 7.41 19.63
CA ARG A 146 -22.68 6.32 19.84
C ARG A 146 -23.50 6.09 18.59
N GLU A 147 -24.03 4.89 18.47
CA GLU A 147 -24.96 4.52 17.39
C GLU A 147 -26.43 4.86 17.73
N VAL A 148 -26.64 5.66 18.79
CA VAL A 148 -27.97 6.12 19.19
C VAL A 148 -28.44 7.15 18.15
N GLY A 149 -29.63 6.91 17.58
CA GLY A 149 -30.19 7.69 16.46
C GLY A 149 -29.98 7.04 15.09
N ALA A 150 -29.17 5.98 14.98
CA ALA A 150 -28.98 5.25 13.74
C ALA A 150 -30.28 4.57 13.28
N ARG A 151 -30.57 4.63 11.97
CA ARG A 151 -31.77 4.03 11.37
C ARG A 151 -31.59 3.72 9.88
N ALA A 152 -32.54 2.97 9.33
CA ALA A 152 -32.61 2.63 7.92
C ALA A 152 -33.53 3.64 7.25
N ALA A 153 -32.99 4.80 6.89
CA ALA A 153 -33.78 5.89 6.32
C ALA A 153 -34.25 5.52 4.92
N LYS A 154 -35.56 5.61 4.68
CA LYS A 154 -36.14 5.32 3.36
C LYS A 154 -35.93 6.51 2.43
N LEU A 155 -35.35 6.26 1.26
CA LEU A 155 -35.06 7.27 0.25
C LEU A 155 -35.91 7.05 -0.99
N SER A 156 -36.51 8.12 -1.51
CA SER A 156 -37.19 8.13 -2.81
C SER A 156 -36.29 8.79 -3.85
N VAL A 157 -36.02 8.10 -4.96
CA VAL A 157 -35.05 8.52 -5.97
C VAL A 157 -35.75 9.29 -7.10
N ARG A 158 -35.20 10.44 -7.48
CA ARG A 158 -35.65 11.20 -8.66
C ARG A 158 -34.99 10.68 -9.92
N LYS A 159 -35.61 9.68 -10.57
CA LYS A 159 -35.06 8.99 -11.75
C LYS A 159 -34.75 9.93 -12.91
N GLU A 160 -35.50 11.02 -13.05
CA GLU A 160 -35.32 12.03 -14.11
C GLU A 160 -33.96 12.73 -13.99
N ALA A 161 -33.42 12.82 -12.76
CA ALA A 161 -32.10 13.38 -12.51
C ALA A 161 -30.96 12.46 -13.01
N PHE A 162 -31.25 11.23 -13.44
CA PHE A 162 -30.27 10.25 -13.93
C PHE A 162 -30.42 9.97 -15.43
N SER A 163 -30.94 10.93 -16.20
CA SER A 163 -30.99 10.82 -17.67
C SER A 163 -29.61 10.53 -18.28
N GLY A 164 -29.55 9.49 -19.11
CA GLY A 164 -28.31 9.07 -19.79
C GLY A 164 -27.42 8.10 -19.01
N VAL A 165 -27.85 7.61 -17.84
CA VAL A 165 -27.17 6.52 -17.10
C VAL A 165 -28.14 5.37 -16.83
N GLN A 166 -27.64 4.23 -16.35
CA GLN A 166 -28.49 3.11 -15.94
C GLN A 166 -29.50 3.56 -14.87
N ALA A 167 -30.77 3.16 -15.02
CA ALA A 167 -31.84 3.62 -14.15
C ALA A 167 -31.60 3.14 -12.69
N PRO A 168 -31.57 4.06 -11.71
CA PRO A 168 -31.47 3.69 -10.29
C PRO A 168 -32.80 3.08 -9.80
N PRO A 169 -32.83 2.47 -8.59
CA PRO A 169 -34.08 2.02 -7.97
C PRO A 169 -35.05 3.20 -7.74
N ASP A 170 -36.35 2.92 -7.61
CA ASP A 170 -37.35 3.95 -7.22
C ASP A 170 -37.17 4.38 -5.77
N VAL A 171 -36.96 3.40 -4.89
CA VAL A 171 -36.89 3.57 -3.45
C VAL A 171 -35.91 2.54 -2.89
N PHE A 172 -35.16 2.93 -1.87
CA PHE A 172 -34.34 2.01 -1.07
C PHE A 172 -34.10 2.58 0.32
N LYS A 173 -33.70 1.72 1.27
CA LYS A 173 -33.27 2.11 2.61
C LYS A 173 -31.76 2.25 2.65
N SER A 174 -31.31 3.34 3.26
CA SER A 174 -29.90 3.63 3.48
C SER A 174 -29.63 3.71 4.97
N TYR A 175 -28.46 3.25 5.41
CA TYR A 175 -28.01 3.55 6.76
C TYR A 175 -27.94 5.07 6.93
N TYR A 176 -28.38 5.55 8.09
CA TYR A 176 -28.36 6.94 8.48
C TYR A 176 -27.89 7.04 9.92
N ASN A 177 -26.97 7.95 10.20
CA ASN A 177 -26.64 8.38 11.55
C ASN A 177 -26.08 9.82 11.49
N GLY A 178 -26.87 10.82 11.92
CA GLY A 178 -26.45 12.24 11.93
C GLY A 178 -26.44 12.95 10.56
N GLY A 179 -26.97 12.33 9.51
CA GLY A 179 -27.04 12.92 8.16
C GLY A 179 -27.90 14.18 8.08
N GLY A 180 -27.60 15.06 7.12
CA GLY A 180 -28.34 16.32 6.91
C GLY A 180 -29.35 16.27 5.77
N VAL A 181 -30.14 17.34 5.67
CA VAL A 181 -31.02 17.70 4.56
C VAL A 181 -30.51 18.99 3.91
N PHE A 182 -30.57 19.06 2.59
CA PHE A 182 -30.15 20.25 1.83
C PHE A 182 -31.31 21.22 1.71
N VAL A 183 -31.22 22.35 2.41
CA VAL A 183 -32.33 23.28 2.62
C VAL A 183 -32.56 24.16 1.39
N ASP A 184 -33.84 24.37 1.04
CA ASP A 184 -34.29 25.27 -0.02
C ASP A 184 -33.62 25.00 -1.39
N VAL A 185 -33.41 23.72 -1.71
CA VAL A 185 -32.68 23.30 -2.92
C VAL A 185 -33.28 23.87 -4.22
N GLU A 186 -34.58 24.14 -4.22
CA GLU A 186 -35.34 24.69 -5.35
C GLU A 186 -34.84 26.09 -5.74
N LYS A 187 -34.36 26.87 -4.76
CA LYS A 187 -33.78 28.20 -4.99
C LYS A 187 -32.49 28.15 -5.82
N PHE A 188 -31.84 26.99 -5.88
CA PHE A 188 -30.54 26.78 -6.53
C PHE A 188 -30.63 25.95 -7.81
N ALA A 189 -31.83 25.68 -8.31
CA ALA A 189 -32.03 24.93 -9.55
C ALA A 189 -31.36 25.64 -10.76
N SER A 190 -31.43 26.97 -10.81
CA SER A 190 -30.74 27.79 -11.83
C SER A 190 -29.22 27.74 -11.73
N ASP A 191 -28.68 27.43 -10.55
CA ASP A 191 -27.24 27.29 -10.30
C ASP A 191 -26.73 25.87 -10.66
N GLY A 192 -27.57 25.05 -11.27
CA GLY A 192 -27.22 23.68 -11.68
C GLY A 192 -27.26 22.68 -10.54
N VAL A 193 -28.05 22.94 -9.49
CA VAL A 193 -28.32 21.98 -8.41
C VAL A 193 -29.53 21.11 -8.79
N GLN A 194 -29.43 19.80 -8.55
CA GLN A 194 -30.47 18.82 -8.80
C GLN A 194 -30.64 17.90 -7.59
N VAL A 195 -31.88 17.62 -7.18
CA VAL A 195 -32.18 16.60 -6.17
C VAL A 195 -32.07 15.22 -6.81
N LEU A 196 -31.27 14.35 -6.22
CA LEU A 196 -31.11 12.95 -6.64
C LEU A 196 -32.00 12.00 -5.84
N ALA A 197 -32.13 12.25 -4.54
CA ALA A 197 -32.99 11.48 -3.65
C ALA A 197 -33.49 12.33 -2.49
N GLU A 198 -34.65 11.97 -1.97
CA GLU A 198 -35.32 12.61 -0.83
C GLU A 198 -35.58 11.63 0.29
N TYR A 199 -35.60 12.13 1.53
CA TYR A 199 -36.15 11.36 2.64
C TYR A 199 -37.64 11.11 2.38
N ALA A 200 -38.04 9.84 2.34
CA ALA A 200 -39.43 9.46 2.22
C ALA A 200 -40.18 9.63 3.54
N ASP A 201 -39.47 9.43 4.65
CA ASP A 201 -39.96 9.60 6.01
C ASP A 201 -39.99 11.08 6.42
N ASP A 202 -40.86 11.41 7.38
CA ASP A 202 -40.89 12.76 7.96
C ASP A 202 -39.62 13.03 8.76
N ILE A 203 -39.01 14.19 8.47
CA ILE A 203 -37.79 14.65 9.10
C ILE A 203 -38.13 15.66 10.21
N ASP A 204 -37.25 15.80 11.19
CA ASP A 204 -37.42 16.67 12.36
C ASP A 204 -36.96 18.12 12.11
N LEU A 205 -36.72 18.49 10.84
CA LEU A 205 -36.20 19.79 10.41
C LEU A 205 -37.01 20.39 9.26
N GLU A 206 -37.10 21.72 9.22
CA GLU A 206 -37.61 22.44 8.05
C GLU A 206 -36.57 22.41 6.92
N SER A 207 -36.98 21.97 5.72
CA SER A 207 -36.08 21.77 4.58
C SER A 207 -36.49 22.51 3.30
N GLY A 208 -37.65 23.17 3.28
CA GLY A 208 -38.23 23.79 2.09
C GLY A 208 -39.32 22.92 1.47
N GLU A 209 -39.49 23.00 0.15
CA GLU A 209 -40.51 22.22 -0.57
C GLU A 209 -40.16 20.73 -0.68
N THR A 210 -38.88 20.39 -0.62
CA THR A 210 -38.38 19.01 -0.74
C THR A 210 -37.51 18.61 0.44
N ARG A 211 -37.57 17.31 0.78
CA ARG A 211 -36.74 16.71 1.84
C ARG A 211 -35.44 16.18 1.23
N ALA A 212 -34.69 17.05 0.55
CA ALA A 212 -33.54 16.69 -0.26
C ALA A 212 -32.43 16.00 0.57
N ALA A 213 -32.29 14.69 0.42
CA ALA A 213 -31.32 13.86 1.13
C ALA A 213 -29.99 13.74 0.37
N VAL A 214 -30.05 13.83 -0.97
CA VAL A 214 -28.88 13.74 -1.86
C VAL A 214 -29.04 14.76 -2.97
N VAL A 215 -28.01 15.60 -3.18
CA VAL A 215 -27.99 16.63 -4.23
C VAL A 215 -26.79 16.46 -5.15
N PHE A 216 -27.00 16.77 -6.42
CA PHE A 216 -25.96 16.96 -7.43
C PHE A 216 -25.77 18.45 -7.69
N CYS A 217 -24.52 18.90 -7.74
CA CYS A 217 -24.17 20.29 -8.06
C CYS A 217 -23.25 20.34 -9.28
N LYS A 218 -23.59 21.17 -10.26
CA LYS A 218 -22.66 21.55 -11.33
C LYS A 218 -21.70 22.62 -10.82
N VAL A 219 -20.39 22.37 -10.85
CA VAL A 219 -19.38 23.29 -10.31
C VAL A 219 -18.33 23.59 -11.37
N GLY A 220 -18.44 24.74 -12.03
CA GLY A 220 -17.59 25.07 -13.19
C GLY A 220 -17.71 24.00 -14.26
N GLN A 221 -16.59 23.41 -14.69
CA GLN A 221 -16.59 22.29 -15.64
C GLN A 221 -16.84 20.93 -14.96
N GLY A 222 -16.62 20.80 -13.66
CA GLY A 222 -16.79 19.55 -12.93
C GLY A 222 -18.15 19.39 -12.26
N LYS A 223 -18.19 18.50 -11.27
CA LYS A 223 -19.42 17.99 -10.66
C LYS A 223 -19.19 17.63 -9.18
N ALA A 224 -20.22 17.80 -8.35
CA ALA A 224 -20.21 17.33 -6.96
C ALA A 224 -21.52 16.60 -6.64
N ILE A 225 -21.46 15.54 -5.83
CA ILE A 225 -22.63 14.94 -5.17
C ILE A 225 -22.41 15.01 -3.66
N LEU A 226 -23.43 15.48 -2.95
CA LEU A 226 -23.42 15.59 -1.50
C LEU A 226 -24.58 14.75 -0.94
N THR A 227 -24.32 13.95 0.09
CA THR A 227 -25.30 13.07 0.72
C THR A 227 -25.45 13.41 2.20
N GLY A 228 -26.69 13.36 2.70
CA GLY A 228 -27.01 13.25 4.11
C GLY A 228 -26.85 11.81 4.63
N PRO A 229 -27.59 10.82 4.08
CA PRO A 229 -27.50 9.42 4.49
C PRO A 229 -26.25 8.74 3.91
N HIS A 230 -26.00 7.49 4.30
CA HIS A 230 -24.84 6.70 3.92
C HIS A 230 -25.16 5.56 2.94
N PRO A 231 -25.35 5.85 1.64
CA PRO A 231 -25.59 4.82 0.64
C PRO A 231 -24.35 3.93 0.43
N GLU A 232 -23.20 4.23 1.03
CA GLU A 232 -21.98 3.42 0.98
C GLU A 232 -21.92 2.33 2.07
N PHE A 233 -22.81 2.34 3.06
CA PHE A 233 -22.78 1.37 4.16
C PHE A 233 -23.45 0.06 3.79
N ALA A 234 -22.71 -1.04 3.86
CA ALA A 234 -23.24 -2.39 3.69
C ALA A 234 -23.73 -2.96 5.04
N GLY A 235 -24.93 -3.55 5.04
CA GLY A 235 -25.53 -4.13 6.24
C GLY A 235 -24.68 -5.27 6.83
N ALA A 236 -24.12 -6.13 5.97
CA ALA A 236 -23.23 -7.22 6.36
C ALA A 236 -21.91 -6.78 7.02
N SER A 237 -21.58 -5.47 7.00
CA SER A 237 -20.39 -4.91 7.65
C SER A 237 -20.71 -4.17 8.96
N LEU A 238 -21.99 -4.11 9.34
CA LEU A 238 -22.45 -3.56 10.62
C LEU A 238 -22.38 -4.64 11.71
N LYS A 239 -21.98 -4.24 12.92
CA LYS A 239 -21.94 -5.13 14.08
C LYS A 239 -23.20 -4.91 14.94
N PRO A 240 -23.90 -5.99 15.36
CA PRO A 240 -25.01 -5.90 16.31
C PRO A 240 -24.63 -5.12 17.57
N HIS A 241 -25.58 -4.35 18.10
CA HIS A 241 -25.36 -3.54 19.30
C HIS A 241 -26.49 -3.78 20.31
N ALA A 242 -26.30 -4.76 21.20
CA ALA A 242 -27.33 -5.21 22.13
C ALA A 242 -27.89 -4.11 23.06
N SER A 243 -27.13 -3.02 23.27
CA SER A 243 -27.55 -1.88 24.08
C SER A 243 -28.39 -0.84 23.34
N ILE A 244 -28.65 -1.01 22.04
CA ILE A 244 -29.39 -0.06 21.20
C ILE A 244 -30.65 -0.76 20.65
N PRO A 245 -31.83 -0.45 21.20
CA PRO A 245 -33.07 -1.07 20.76
C PRO A 245 -33.31 -0.90 19.26
N GLY A 246 -33.59 -2.00 18.56
CA GLY A 246 -33.91 -1.99 17.13
C GLY A 246 -32.71 -1.94 16.17
N TYR A 247 -31.48 -1.96 16.67
CA TYR A 247 -30.28 -1.93 15.82
C TYR A 247 -30.14 -3.17 14.92
N ASP A 248 -30.55 -4.35 15.40
CA ASP A 248 -30.53 -5.58 14.57
C ASP A 248 -31.50 -5.48 13.39
N LYS A 249 -32.69 -4.92 13.62
CA LYS A 249 -33.67 -4.65 12.56
C LYS A 249 -33.12 -3.65 11.53
N LEU A 250 -32.39 -2.63 11.96
CA LEU A 250 -31.66 -1.72 11.07
C LEU A 250 -30.69 -2.49 10.16
N ILE A 251 -29.89 -3.40 10.72
CA ILE A 251 -28.96 -4.23 9.94
C ILE A 251 -29.71 -5.08 8.91
N GLU A 252 -30.79 -5.73 9.31
CA GLU A 252 -31.64 -6.53 8.42
C GLU A 252 -32.21 -5.69 7.26
N GLU A 253 -32.74 -4.50 7.58
CA GLU A 253 -33.35 -3.61 6.58
C GLU A 253 -32.32 -3.05 5.59
N VAL A 254 -31.13 -2.68 6.05
CA VAL A 254 -30.04 -2.22 5.16
C VAL A 254 -29.47 -3.37 4.33
N THR A 255 -29.42 -4.58 4.90
CA THR A 255 -28.97 -5.78 4.18
C THR A 255 -29.96 -6.18 3.08
N ALA A 256 -31.27 -6.08 3.34
CA ALA A 256 -32.31 -6.38 2.36
C ALA A 256 -32.22 -5.48 1.11
N ASP A 257 -31.83 -4.21 1.29
CA ASP A 257 -31.75 -3.23 0.21
C ASP A 257 -30.33 -3.06 -0.37
N GLU A 258 -29.40 -3.98 -0.07
CA GLU A 258 -28.00 -3.94 -0.52
C GLU A 258 -27.88 -3.73 -2.04
N THR A 259 -28.66 -4.46 -2.85
CA THR A 259 -28.62 -4.37 -4.32
C THR A 259 -29.09 -3.00 -4.80
N ALA A 260 -30.24 -2.53 -4.31
CA ALA A 260 -30.81 -1.24 -4.70
C ALA A 260 -29.89 -0.09 -4.28
N ARG A 261 -29.32 -0.16 -3.08
CA ARG A 261 -28.34 0.81 -2.57
C ARG A 261 -27.11 0.90 -3.49
N LEU A 262 -26.56 -0.24 -3.92
CA LEU A 262 -25.41 -0.28 -4.82
C LEU A 262 -25.74 0.24 -6.22
N GLU A 263 -26.93 -0.06 -6.75
CA GLU A 263 -27.40 0.49 -8.02
C GLU A 263 -27.54 2.02 -7.96
N PHE A 264 -28.07 2.56 -6.87
CA PHE A 264 -28.15 4.00 -6.64
C PHE A 264 -26.76 4.64 -6.57
N LEU A 265 -25.84 4.04 -5.79
CA LEU A 265 -24.47 4.55 -5.68
C LEU A 265 -23.73 4.47 -7.03
N ALA A 266 -23.91 3.38 -7.78
CA ALA A 266 -23.38 3.23 -9.13
C ALA A 266 -23.91 4.31 -10.09
N ALA A 267 -25.22 4.58 -10.08
CA ALA A 267 -25.82 5.65 -10.88
C ALA A 267 -25.24 7.03 -10.51
N CYS A 268 -24.99 7.30 -9.22
CA CYS A 268 -24.31 8.51 -8.76
C CYS A 268 -22.88 8.61 -9.31
N LEU A 269 -22.10 7.52 -9.28
CA LEU A 269 -20.72 7.49 -9.79
C LEU A 269 -20.68 7.69 -11.31
N ILE A 270 -21.60 7.09 -12.07
CA ILE A 270 -21.71 7.33 -13.52
C ILE A 270 -22.11 8.78 -13.80
N LYS A 271 -23.06 9.35 -13.03
CA LYS A 271 -23.43 10.77 -13.16
C LYS A 271 -22.25 11.72 -12.90
N LEU A 272 -21.36 11.36 -11.96
CA LEU A 272 -20.09 12.07 -11.72
C LEU A 272 -19.06 11.90 -12.85
N GLY A 273 -19.27 10.96 -13.78
CA GLY A 273 -18.44 10.75 -14.97
C GLY A 273 -17.52 9.54 -14.91
N LEU A 274 -17.72 8.63 -13.95
CA LEU A 274 -16.93 7.41 -13.85
C LEU A 274 -17.49 6.32 -14.75
N SER A 275 -16.59 5.47 -15.26
CA SER A 275 -16.93 4.26 -16.00
C SER A 275 -16.92 3.07 -15.05
N LEU A 276 -18.05 2.38 -14.89
CA LEU A 276 -18.15 1.20 -14.03
C LEU A 276 -18.00 -0.10 -14.86
N PRO A 277 -17.57 -1.23 -14.26
CA PRO A 277 -17.70 -2.54 -14.87
C PRO A 277 -19.18 -2.96 -14.98
N SER A 278 -19.45 -4.08 -15.66
CA SER A 278 -20.78 -4.70 -15.64
C SER A 278 -21.20 -5.04 -14.21
N LYS A 279 -22.51 -5.05 -13.96
CA LYS A 279 -23.08 -5.37 -12.65
C LYS A 279 -22.60 -6.73 -12.12
N ASP A 280 -22.45 -7.72 -13.00
CA ASP A 280 -21.96 -9.06 -12.64
C ASP A 280 -20.52 -9.04 -12.06
N ALA A 281 -19.72 -8.03 -12.41
CA ALA A 281 -18.37 -7.86 -11.88
C ALA A 281 -18.32 -7.20 -10.49
N TRP A 282 -19.44 -6.65 -9.99
CA TRP A 282 -19.50 -6.06 -8.65
C TRP A 282 -19.39 -7.12 -7.56
N ASP A 283 -19.88 -8.33 -7.83
CA ASP A 283 -19.83 -9.45 -6.89
C ASP A 283 -18.54 -10.27 -7.02
N ASP A 284 -17.82 -10.12 -8.14
CA ASP A 284 -16.51 -10.74 -8.36
C ASP A 284 -15.41 -10.12 -7.45
N ILE A 285 -15.70 -8.99 -6.79
CA ILE A 285 -14.87 -8.42 -5.71
C ILE A 285 -15.19 -9.15 -4.41
N HIS A 286 -14.64 -10.36 -4.31
CA HIS A 286 -14.65 -11.13 -3.08
C HIS A 286 -13.95 -10.31 -1.99
N ARG A 287 -14.63 -10.06 -0.88
CA ARG A 287 -14.03 -9.46 0.32
C ARG A 287 -12.76 -10.24 0.69
N PRO A 288 -11.76 -9.64 1.35
CA PRO A 288 -10.59 -10.38 1.81
C PRO A 288 -11.01 -11.69 2.46
N THR A 289 -10.55 -12.80 1.89
CA THR A 289 -10.87 -14.13 2.37
C THR A 289 -10.01 -14.40 3.58
N ASN A 290 -10.65 -14.80 4.66
CA ASN A 290 -9.92 -15.33 5.81
C ASN A 290 -9.43 -16.77 5.57
N MET A 291 -9.83 -17.39 4.46
CA MET A 291 -9.32 -18.68 3.99
C MET A 291 -8.01 -18.49 3.22
N LEU A 292 -6.99 -19.25 3.61
CA LEU A 292 -5.69 -19.34 2.94
C LEU A 292 -5.37 -20.83 2.72
N ASN A 293 -4.80 -21.15 1.56
CA ASN A 293 -4.32 -22.49 1.25
C ASN A 293 -2.79 -22.48 1.20
N LEU A 294 -2.15 -23.31 2.02
CA LEU A 294 -0.70 -23.48 2.09
C LEU A 294 -0.32 -24.84 1.53
N TYR A 295 0.30 -24.84 0.35
CA TYR A 295 0.78 -26.04 -0.30
C TYR A 295 2.24 -26.28 0.03
N CYS A 296 2.54 -27.54 0.37
CA CYS A 296 3.88 -28.03 0.64
C CYS A 296 4.29 -29.04 -0.44
N HIS A 297 5.37 -28.74 -1.18
CA HIS A 297 5.96 -29.66 -2.15
C HIS A 297 6.32 -31.01 -1.48
N GLU A 298 6.34 -32.08 -2.27
CA GLU A 298 6.69 -33.43 -1.82
C GLU A 298 7.97 -33.46 -0.99
N GLY A 299 7.91 -34.13 0.17
CA GLY A 299 9.03 -34.23 1.12
C GLY A 299 9.27 -33.00 2.00
N HIS A 300 8.50 -31.91 1.81
CA HIS A 300 8.66 -30.65 2.55
C HIS A 300 7.52 -30.32 3.52
N PHE A 301 6.49 -31.19 3.62
CA PHE A 301 5.37 -31.02 4.55
C PHE A 301 5.78 -31.20 6.02
N GLU A 302 6.26 -32.39 6.41
CA GLU A 302 6.60 -32.67 7.82
C GLU A 302 7.67 -31.73 8.38
N PRO A 303 8.77 -31.41 7.66
CA PRO A 303 9.77 -30.47 8.16
C PRO A 303 9.20 -29.06 8.38
N PHE A 304 8.24 -28.65 7.55
CA PHE A 304 7.57 -27.36 7.70
C PHE A 304 6.64 -27.34 8.90
N VAL A 305 5.76 -28.32 9.03
CA VAL A 305 4.84 -28.43 10.17
C VAL A 305 5.61 -28.47 11.48
N ASN A 306 6.69 -29.26 11.57
CA ASN A 306 7.52 -29.32 12.76
C ASN A 306 8.15 -27.97 13.15
N ARG A 307 8.61 -27.18 12.16
CA ARG A 307 9.11 -25.82 12.42
C ARG A 307 8.00 -24.85 12.79
N LEU A 308 6.84 -24.98 12.16
CA LEU A 308 5.68 -24.17 12.46
C LEU A 308 5.18 -24.40 13.89
N LEU A 309 5.23 -25.63 14.41
CA LEU A 309 4.90 -25.92 15.81
C LEU A 309 5.97 -25.39 16.78
N GLY A 310 7.23 -25.36 16.36
CA GLY A 310 8.34 -24.87 17.18
C GLY A 310 8.70 -25.83 18.33
N ARG A 311 9.42 -25.33 19.35
CA ARG A 311 9.81 -26.11 20.55
C ARG A 311 8.75 -26.12 21.66
N SER A 312 7.70 -25.32 21.52
CA SER A 312 6.65 -25.24 22.53
C SER A 312 5.56 -26.24 22.14
N SER A 313 5.18 -27.08 23.10
CA SER A 313 4.02 -27.97 23.04
C SER A 313 2.72 -27.15 23.04
N ALA A 314 2.58 -26.21 22.12
CA ALA A 314 1.29 -25.63 21.87
C ALA A 314 0.41 -26.77 21.37
N ALA A 315 -0.65 -27.06 22.12
CA ALA A 315 -1.46 -28.25 21.96
C ALA A 315 -1.86 -28.38 20.48
N VAL A 316 -1.23 -29.31 19.76
CA VAL A 316 -1.86 -29.87 18.57
C VAL A 316 -3.16 -30.42 19.12
N ALA A 317 -4.28 -29.79 18.76
CA ALA A 317 -5.56 -30.28 19.20
C ALA A 317 -5.70 -31.73 18.70
N THR A 318 -6.52 -32.53 19.37
CA THR A 318 -6.69 -33.95 19.05
C THR A 318 -7.18 -34.20 17.61
N ASP A 319 -7.57 -33.14 16.90
CA ASP A 319 -8.00 -33.08 15.51
C ASP A 319 -6.90 -32.72 14.49
N GLY A 320 -5.64 -32.49 14.93
CA GLY A 320 -4.55 -32.11 14.02
C GLY A 320 -4.53 -30.64 13.62
N SER A 321 -5.12 -29.74 14.43
CA SER A 321 -5.06 -28.29 14.22
C SER A 321 -4.12 -27.57 15.20
N PHE A 322 -3.69 -26.36 14.84
CA PHE A 322 -2.86 -25.51 15.70
C PHE A 322 -3.16 -24.01 15.49
N TRP A 323 -3.14 -23.26 16.59
CA TRP A 323 -3.42 -21.82 16.63
C TRP A 323 -2.15 -21.00 16.84
N LEU A 324 -1.91 -20.05 15.95
CA LEU A 324 -0.85 -19.06 16.08
C LEU A 324 -1.44 -17.67 16.28
N GLU A 325 -1.27 -17.13 17.48
CA GLU A 325 -1.57 -15.74 17.80
C GLU A 325 -0.30 -14.89 17.72
N ASP A 326 -0.36 -13.74 17.06
CA ASP A 326 0.79 -12.84 16.91
C ASP A 326 0.85 -11.73 18.00
N ARG A 327 1.99 -11.03 18.08
CA ARG A 327 2.51 -10.29 19.24
C ARG A 327 1.65 -9.13 19.76
N PHE A 328 0.62 -8.74 19.01
CA PHE A 328 -0.37 -7.73 19.43
C PHE A 328 -1.80 -8.27 19.50
N GLY A 329 -1.99 -9.57 19.31
CA GLY A 329 -3.30 -10.20 19.22
C GLY A 329 -4.17 -9.54 18.14
N LEU A 330 -3.58 -9.07 17.04
CA LEU A 330 -4.32 -8.40 15.95
C LEU A 330 -4.88 -9.42 14.97
N ASP A 331 -4.10 -10.45 14.63
CA ASP A 331 -4.50 -11.54 13.77
C ASP A 331 -4.27 -12.88 14.48
N VAL A 332 -5.10 -13.86 14.16
CA VAL A 332 -4.95 -15.25 14.59
C VAL A 332 -4.89 -16.13 13.35
N PHE A 333 -3.93 -17.04 13.28
CA PHE A 333 -3.85 -18.05 12.23
C PHE A 333 -4.23 -19.41 12.78
N HIS A 334 -5.27 -20.01 12.20
CA HIS A 334 -5.69 -21.38 12.49
C HIS A 334 -5.16 -22.30 11.41
N PHE A 335 -4.11 -23.06 11.71
CA PHE A 335 -3.56 -24.04 10.79
C PHE A 335 -4.27 -25.38 10.97
N GLU A 336 -4.75 -25.93 9.86
CA GLU A 336 -5.40 -27.25 9.83
C GLU A 336 -4.77 -28.10 8.75
N TRP A 337 -4.60 -29.39 9.02
CA TRP A 337 -4.21 -30.38 8.03
C TRP A 337 -4.96 -31.68 8.29
N THR A 338 -5.47 -32.29 7.23
CA THR A 338 -6.28 -33.52 7.32
C THR A 338 -5.70 -34.54 6.35
N SER A 339 -5.54 -35.79 6.76
CA SER A 339 -5.09 -36.88 5.87
C SER A 339 -6.14 -37.33 4.86
N ASP A 340 -7.41 -36.96 5.07
CA ASP A 340 -8.60 -37.41 4.33
C ASP A 340 -9.37 -36.27 3.63
N GLY A 341 -8.92 -35.02 3.75
CA GLY A 341 -9.55 -33.84 3.12
C GLY A 341 -10.85 -33.39 3.80
N ALA A 342 -11.21 -33.94 4.96
CA ALA A 342 -12.44 -33.60 5.68
C ALA A 342 -12.21 -32.42 6.64
N TRP A 343 -12.71 -31.24 6.28
CA TRP A 343 -12.50 -29.99 7.01
C TRP A 343 -13.32 -29.89 8.31
N SER A 344 -12.74 -29.40 9.40
CA SER A 344 -13.50 -29.07 10.61
C SER A 344 -14.46 -27.91 10.33
N THR A 345 -15.76 -28.13 10.54
CA THR A 345 -16.80 -27.09 10.47
C THR A 345 -17.11 -26.49 11.85
N ASN A 346 -16.49 -27.00 12.91
CA ASN A 346 -16.82 -26.67 14.29
C ASN A 346 -15.88 -25.59 14.82
N TYR A 347 -15.99 -24.38 14.26
CA TYR A 347 -15.25 -23.22 14.76
C TYR A 347 -16.10 -21.96 14.71
N ASP A 348 -16.15 -21.22 15.83
CA ASP A 348 -16.81 -19.91 15.91
C ASP A 348 -15.76 -18.78 15.96
N PRO A 349 -15.53 -18.06 14.84
CA PRO A 349 -14.60 -16.94 14.80
C PRO A 349 -14.93 -15.78 15.74
N ARG A 350 -16.17 -15.70 16.26
CA ARG A 350 -16.58 -14.68 17.22
C ARG A 350 -15.85 -14.81 18.56
N GLN A 351 -15.29 -15.98 18.88
CA GLN A 351 -14.63 -16.23 20.17
C GLN A 351 -13.35 -15.42 20.37
N PHE A 352 -12.68 -14.99 19.31
CA PHE A 352 -11.40 -14.26 19.41
C PHE A 352 -11.56 -12.74 19.44
N GLY A 353 -12.71 -12.20 19.04
CA GLY A 353 -12.94 -10.74 18.95
C GLY A 353 -12.05 -9.99 17.94
N LYS A 354 -11.31 -10.72 17.09
CA LYS A 354 -10.28 -10.24 16.14
C LYS A 354 -10.28 -11.08 14.85
N PRO A 355 -9.68 -10.59 13.74
CA PRO A 355 -9.53 -11.38 12.51
C PRO A 355 -8.85 -12.73 12.74
N VAL A 356 -9.45 -13.78 12.18
CA VAL A 356 -8.88 -15.14 12.20
C VAL A 356 -8.73 -15.61 10.76
N TYR A 357 -7.50 -15.94 10.36
CA TYR A 357 -7.17 -16.57 9.10
C TYR A 357 -7.11 -18.08 9.27
N ARG A 358 -7.95 -18.81 8.55
CA ARG A 358 -7.90 -20.26 8.45
C ARG A 358 -6.93 -20.65 7.35
N VAL A 359 -5.90 -21.41 7.71
CA VAL A 359 -4.83 -21.85 6.82
C VAL A 359 -4.92 -23.36 6.63
N ASN A 360 -5.39 -23.78 5.46
CA ASN A 360 -5.44 -25.18 5.08
C ASN A 360 -4.06 -25.60 4.60
N VAL A 361 -3.37 -26.47 5.34
CA VAL A 361 -2.05 -26.99 4.95
C VAL A 361 -2.23 -28.28 4.17
N ILE A 362 -1.87 -28.24 2.89
CA ILE A 362 -2.10 -29.31 1.93
C ILE A 362 -0.76 -30.00 1.63
N SER A 363 -0.69 -31.28 1.97
CA SER A 363 0.36 -32.18 1.51
C SER A 363 -0.07 -32.79 0.17
N ASN A 364 0.91 -33.15 -0.65
CA ASN A 364 0.77 -33.56 -2.04
C ASN A 364 -0.27 -34.70 -2.29
N VAL A 365 -1.55 -34.36 -2.38
CA VAL A 365 -2.61 -35.27 -2.87
C VAL A 365 -3.08 -34.74 -4.22
N ALA A 366 -2.45 -35.24 -5.27
CA ALA A 366 -2.98 -35.14 -6.62
C ALA A 366 -4.43 -35.66 -6.62
N GLY A 367 -5.36 -34.85 -7.13
CA GLY A 367 -6.73 -35.30 -7.38
C GLY A 367 -7.73 -35.22 -6.23
N SER A 368 -7.51 -34.39 -5.19
CA SER A 368 -8.54 -34.21 -4.15
C SER A 368 -9.82 -33.53 -4.68
N GLY A 369 -9.79 -32.84 -5.82
CA GLY A 369 -10.99 -32.24 -6.41
C GLY A 369 -11.66 -31.19 -5.51
N VAL A 370 -10.96 -30.69 -4.49
CA VAL A 370 -11.52 -29.77 -3.48
C VAL A 370 -11.23 -28.30 -3.78
N ASP A 371 -10.37 -27.97 -4.74
CA ASP A 371 -9.88 -26.60 -4.84
C ASP A 371 -10.62 -25.78 -5.91
N GLU A 372 -11.63 -25.03 -5.47
CA GLU A 372 -12.24 -23.92 -6.23
C GLU A 372 -11.27 -22.72 -6.39
N SER A 373 -9.99 -22.89 -6.07
CA SER A 373 -8.95 -21.87 -6.24
C SER A 373 -8.77 -21.47 -7.70
N ARG A 374 -8.65 -20.16 -7.93
CA ARG A 374 -8.23 -19.59 -9.23
C ARG A 374 -6.75 -19.77 -9.53
N PHE A 375 -5.96 -20.35 -8.62
CA PHE A 375 -4.53 -20.61 -8.78
C PHE A 375 -4.28 -22.09 -9.09
N ASP A 376 -3.63 -22.37 -10.22
CA ASP A 376 -3.33 -23.74 -10.68
C ASP A 376 -2.03 -24.29 -10.03
N TYR A 377 -2.18 -25.00 -8.91
CA TYR A 377 -1.04 -25.58 -8.17
C TYR A 377 -0.26 -26.63 -8.97
N ASP A 378 -0.95 -27.43 -9.78
CA ASP A 378 -0.32 -28.47 -10.60
C ASP A 378 0.58 -27.80 -11.64
N LEU A 379 0.08 -26.76 -12.32
CA LEU A 379 0.88 -25.97 -13.26
C LEU A 379 2.06 -25.28 -12.57
N TYR A 380 1.87 -24.72 -11.36
CA TYR A 380 2.93 -24.08 -10.59
C TYR A 380 4.07 -25.07 -10.30
N PHE A 381 3.77 -26.21 -9.67
CA PHE A 381 4.79 -27.17 -9.26
C PHE A 381 5.42 -27.91 -10.46
N ALA A 382 4.63 -28.20 -11.50
CA ALA A 382 5.18 -28.72 -12.76
C ALA A 382 6.18 -27.72 -13.38
N SER A 383 5.82 -26.43 -13.44
CA SER A 383 6.69 -25.37 -13.95
C SER A 383 7.92 -25.17 -13.06
N LEU A 384 7.78 -25.24 -11.74
CA LEU A 384 8.89 -25.10 -10.79
C LEU A 384 9.92 -26.21 -11.00
N ASN A 385 9.47 -27.45 -11.13
CA ASN A 385 10.34 -28.59 -11.41
C ASN A 385 10.98 -28.49 -12.79
N GLU A 386 10.22 -28.09 -13.81
CA GLU A 386 10.75 -27.84 -15.15
C GLU A 386 11.89 -26.80 -15.12
N PHE A 387 11.66 -25.62 -14.53
CA PHE A 387 12.67 -24.57 -14.50
C PHE A 387 13.89 -24.94 -13.67
N ARG A 388 13.72 -25.62 -12.53
CA ARG A 388 14.85 -26.15 -11.76
C ARG A 388 15.68 -27.12 -12.59
N MET A 389 15.03 -28.07 -13.27
CA MET A 389 15.72 -29.01 -14.16
C MET A 389 16.41 -28.30 -15.31
N LEU A 390 15.76 -27.31 -15.94
CA LEU A 390 16.36 -26.52 -17.01
C LEU A 390 17.58 -25.76 -16.50
N GLU A 391 17.54 -25.16 -15.31
CA GLU A 391 18.68 -24.39 -14.79
C GLU A 391 19.82 -25.26 -14.27
N LEU A 392 19.50 -26.43 -13.71
CA LEU A 392 20.50 -27.41 -13.31
C LEU A 392 21.10 -28.16 -14.50
N ASN A 393 20.33 -28.47 -15.55
CA ASN A 393 20.82 -29.26 -16.70
C ASN A 393 21.32 -28.39 -17.87
N ARG A 394 20.59 -27.33 -18.23
CA ARG A 394 20.97 -26.36 -19.30
C ARG A 394 21.57 -25.08 -18.74
N GLY A 395 21.17 -24.62 -17.55
CA GLY A 395 21.69 -23.41 -16.90
C GLY A 395 23.14 -23.49 -16.43
N ILE A 396 23.68 -24.71 -16.31
CA ILE A 396 25.14 -24.96 -16.31
C ILE A 396 25.81 -24.45 -17.60
N LYS A 397 25.09 -24.01 -18.65
CA LYS A 397 25.66 -23.28 -19.79
C LYS A 397 25.27 -21.81 -19.82
N THR A 398 24.00 -21.43 -19.62
CA THR A 398 23.55 -20.01 -19.70
C THR A 398 23.91 -19.16 -18.49
N TRP A 399 23.50 -19.52 -17.27
CA TRP A 399 23.95 -18.81 -16.06
C TRP A 399 25.43 -19.03 -15.80
N LYS A 400 25.97 -20.18 -16.19
CA LYS A 400 27.42 -20.40 -16.18
C LYS A 400 28.16 -19.41 -17.07
N GLN A 401 27.65 -19.07 -18.25
CA GLN A 401 28.22 -18.02 -19.10
C GLN A 401 28.03 -16.63 -18.48
N ALA A 402 26.82 -16.31 -18.02
CA ALA A 402 26.49 -14.99 -17.49
C ALA A 402 27.21 -14.67 -16.16
N LEU A 403 27.31 -15.65 -15.25
CA LEU A 403 27.90 -15.53 -13.91
C LEU A 403 29.29 -16.18 -13.82
N GLY A 404 29.78 -16.81 -14.90
CA GLY A 404 31.13 -17.39 -15.05
C GLY A 404 31.60 -18.24 -13.86
N SER A 405 30.73 -19.12 -13.37
CA SER A 405 31.08 -20.14 -12.37
C SER A 405 31.56 -21.42 -13.07
N ASN A 406 32.29 -22.31 -12.39
CA ASN A 406 32.64 -23.62 -12.96
C ASN A 406 31.51 -24.66 -12.83
N GLY A 407 30.26 -24.18 -12.73
CA GLY A 407 29.09 -24.96 -12.32
C GLY A 407 28.82 -24.78 -10.82
N TRP A 408 27.59 -25.08 -10.42
CA TRP A 408 27.16 -25.16 -9.04
C TRP A 408 27.03 -26.64 -8.66
N PRO A 409 28.13 -27.40 -8.50
CA PRO A 409 28.10 -28.86 -8.52
C PRO A 409 27.20 -29.51 -7.45
N ASN A 410 26.73 -28.76 -6.45
CA ASN A 410 25.86 -29.25 -5.37
C ASN A 410 24.69 -28.29 -5.04
N MET A 411 24.32 -27.35 -5.92
CA MET A 411 23.22 -26.42 -5.61
C MET A 411 21.88 -27.14 -5.70
N LYS A 412 21.18 -27.18 -4.57
CA LYS A 412 19.84 -27.74 -4.46
C LYS A 412 18.87 -26.58 -4.38
N LEU A 413 18.11 -26.36 -5.46
CA LEU A 413 17.07 -25.35 -5.52
C LEU A 413 15.87 -25.81 -4.67
N THR A 414 15.54 -25.06 -3.63
CA THR A 414 14.45 -25.37 -2.68
C THR A 414 13.44 -24.23 -2.54
N TRP A 415 13.69 -23.05 -3.09
CA TRP A 415 12.76 -21.92 -2.94
C TRP A 415 11.48 -22.16 -3.72
N GLY A 416 10.33 -21.79 -3.14
CA GLY A 416 9.01 -22.04 -3.73
C GLY A 416 8.39 -23.39 -3.37
N ASN A 417 9.03 -24.19 -2.50
CA ASN A 417 8.46 -25.45 -1.99
C ASN A 417 7.29 -25.24 -1.04
N HIS A 418 7.17 -24.07 -0.43
CA HIS A 418 6.05 -23.67 0.42
C HIS A 418 5.38 -22.47 -0.23
N LEU A 419 4.18 -22.70 -0.73
CA LEU A 419 3.38 -21.69 -1.40
C LEU A 419 2.07 -21.50 -0.65
N MET A 420 1.92 -20.35 0.00
CA MET A 420 0.65 -19.89 0.52
C MET A 420 -0.09 -19.11 -0.55
N TYR A 421 -1.41 -19.26 -0.59
CA TYR A 421 -2.30 -18.57 -1.50
C TYR A 421 -3.56 -18.11 -0.77
N GLY A 422 -4.03 -16.91 -1.09
CA GLY A 422 -5.37 -16.45 -0.76
C GLY A 422 -6.01 -15.84 -1.99
N GLU A 423 -7.31 -16.07 -2.18
CA GLU A 423 -7.99 -15.54 -3.38
C GLU A 423 -8.00 -14.01 -3.38
N THR A 424 -8.52 -13.41 -2.31
CA THR A 424 -8.43 -11.97 -2.10
C THR A 424 -7.86 -11.70 -0.72
N VAL A 425 -6.79 -10.90 -0.64
CA VAL A 425 -6.13 -10.54 0.62
C VAL A 425 -6.00 -9.03 0.75
N THR A 426 -5.70 -8.53 1.95
CA THR A 426 -5.37 -7.11 2.14
C THR A 426 -4.06 -6.78 1.44
N SER A 427 -2.96 -7.37 1.90
CA SER A 427 -1.67 -7.41 1.20
C SER A 427 -0.86 -8.64 1.62
N THR A 428 -0.25 -9.33 0.65
CA THR A 428 0.65 -10.47 0.91
C THR A 428 1.86 -10.04 1.76
N ASN A 429 2.41 -8.85 1.48
CA ASN A 429 3.54 -8.31 2.23
C ASN A 429 3.11 -7.87 3.64
N THR A 430 2.01 -7.11 3.76
CA THR A 430 1.53 -6.64 5.07
C THR A 430 1.16 -7.81 5.99
N LEU A 431 0.42 -8.81 5.50
CA LEU A 431 0.06 -10.00 6.28
C LEU A 431 1.28 -10.73 6.83
N LEU A 432 2.38 -10.79 6.08
CA LEU A 432 3.63 -11.35 6.58
C LEU A 432 4.31 -10.40 7.57
N SER A 433 4.52 -9.14 7.20
CA SER A 433 5.29 -8.17 8.01
C SER A 433 4.63 -7.82 9.35
N SER A 434 3.30 -7.82 9.40
CA SER A 434 2.51 -7.57 10.61
C SER A 434 2.45 -8.76 11.55
N ASN A 435 2.94 -9.93 11.11
CA ASN A 435 2.88 -11.18 11.85
C ASN A 435 4.30 -11.77 12.11
N PRO A 436 5.09 -11.17 13.03
CA PRO A 436 6.45 -11.61 13.35
C PRO A 436 6.53 -13.02 13.96
N HIS A 437 5.52 -13.51 14.68
CA HIS A 437 5.54 -14.89 15.18
C HIS A 437 5.44 -15.89 14.03
N LEU A 438 4.55 -15.64 13.06
CA LEU A 438 4.51 -16.43 11.83
C LEU A 438 5.84 -16.33 11.07
N MET A 439 6.31 -15.11 10.80
CA MET A 439 7.54 -14.85 10.04
C MET A 439 8.78 -15.54 10.61
N SER A 440 8.92 -15.60 11.94
CA SER A 440 10.05 -16.27 12.61
C SER A 440 10.16 -17.76 12.31
N ARG A 441 9.07 -18.39 11.84
CA ARG A 441 8.96 -19.82 11.54
C ARG A 441 9.10 -20.13 10.04
N LEU A 442 9.13 -19.10 9.19
CA LEU A 442 9.21 -19.23 7.73
C LEU A 442 10.66 -19.29 7.26
N GLU A 443 10.93 -20.17 6.30
CA GLU A 443 12.26 -20.32 5.70
C GLU A 443 12.47 -19.45 4.46
N SER A 444 13.73 -19.29 4.05
CA SER A 444 14.04 -18.61 2.79
C SER A 444 13.38 -19.35 1.63
N GLY A 445 12.70 -18.60 0.76
CA GLY A 445 11.97 -19.16 -0.37
C GLY A 445 10.51 -19.49 -0.08
N PHE A 446 10.01 -19.36 1.16
CA PHE A 446 8.57 -19.36 1.43
C PHE A 446 7.93 -18.24 0.62
N THR A 447 6.88 -18.56 -0.14
CA THR A 447 6.20 -17.59 -1.00
C THR A 447 4.72 -17.51 -0.67
N PHE A 448 4.20 -16.30 -0.59
CA PHE A 448 2.78 -16.01 -0.47
C PHE A 448 2.30 -15.28 -1.73
N THR A 449 1.35 -15.86 -2.45
CA THR A 449 0.72 -15.25 -3.63
C THR A 449 -0.78 -15.04 -3.40
N ALA A 450 -1.41 -14.23 -4.25
CA ALA A 450 -2.85 -14.01 -4.20
C ALA A 450 -3.38 -13.63 -5.58
N THR A 451 -4.66 -13.91 -5.84
CA THR A 451 -5.31 -13.45 -7.07
C THR A 451 -5.52 -11.93 -7.04
N ARG A 452 -5.82 -11.37 -5.85
CA ARG A 452 -6.06 -9.94 -5.68
C ARG A 452 -5.60 -9.40 -4.33
N GLN A 453 -5.09 -8.17 -4.34
CA GLN A 453 -4.91 -7.37 -3.13
C GLN A 453 -5.91 -6.22 -3.11
N VAL A 454 -6.64 -6.06 -2.01
CA VAL A 454 -7.49 -4.88 -1.81
C VAL A 454 -6.74 -3.71 -1.19
N ALA A 455 -5.61 -3.94 -0.53
CA ALA A 455 -4.80 -2.91 0.15
C ALA A 455 -3.31 -3.06 -0.21
N GLY A 456 -3.04 -3.31 -1.49
CA GLY A 456 -1.68 -3.46 -2.00
C GLY A 456 -0.84 -2.20 -1.75
N ARG A 457 0.39 -2.40 -1.26
CA ARG A 457 1.31 -1.31 -0.94
C ARG A 457 2.42 -1.19 -1.98
N GLY A 458 2.76 0.04 -2.34
CA GLY A 458 4.01 0.41 -2.96
C GLY A 458 4.97 1.02 -1.93
N ARG A 459 6.06 1.63 -2.40
CA ARG A 459 6.99 2.41 -1.55
C ARG A 459 6.32 3.68 -1.02
N GLY A 460 6.70 4.11 0.18
CA GLY A 460 6.15 5.30 0.83
C GLY A 460 4.64 5.19 1.02
N THR A 461 3.90 6.18 0.52
CA THR A 461 2.43 6.25 0.57
C THR A 461 1.75 5.69 -0.69
N ASN A 462 2.51 5.17 -1.65
CA ASN A 462 1.94 4.67 -2.90
C ASN A 462 1.12 3.40 -2.68
N VAL A 463 0.05 3.27 -3.45
CA VAL A 463 -0.80 2.07 -3.48
C VAL A 463 -0.45 1.25 -4.72
N TRP A 464 -0.26 -0.07 -4.55
CA TRP A 464 -0.15 -0.99 -5.67
C TRP A 464 -1.54 -1.44 -6.10
N VAL A 465 -1.95 -1.02 -7.30
CA VAL A 465 -3.22 -1.39 -7.90
C VAL A 465 -3.09 -2.79 -8.48
N SER A 466 -3.98 -3.69 -8.08
CA SER A 466 -3.95 -5.08 -8.51
C SER A 466 -5.28 -5.51 -9.12
N PRO A 467 -5.61 -5.10 -10.35
CA PRO A 467 -6.74 -5.68 -11.07
C PRO A 467 -6.56 -7.20 -11.25
N PRO A 468 -7.65 -7.95 -11.47
CA PRO A 468 -7.56 -9.38 -11.81
C PRO A 468 -6.59 -9.61 -12.98
N GLY A 469 -5.70 -10.59 -12.83
CA GLY A 469 -4.66 -10.89 -13.81
C GLY A 469 -3.28 -10.27 -13.53
N CYS A 470 -3.15 -9.51 -12.44
CA CYS A 470 -1.83 -9.17 -11.90
C CYS A 470 -1.22 -10.39 -11.19
N LEU A 471 0.08 -10.63 -11.40
CA LEU A 471 0.84 -11.50 -10.52
C LEU A 471 1.21 -10.71 -9.27
N ILE A 472 0.85 -11.24 -8.11
CA ILE A 472 1.21 -10.69 -6.80
C ILE A 472 1.92 -11.79 -6.03
N MET A 473 3.11 -11.51 -5.51
CA MET A 473 3.79 -12.45 -4.63
C MET A 473 4.60 -11.72 -3.56
N SER A 474 4.88 -12.41 -2.47
CA SER A 474 5.85 -12.00 -1.46
C SER A 474 6.67 -13.20 -1.05
N THR A 475 7.99 -13.12 -1.20
CA THR A 475 8.91 -14.20 -0.85
C THR A 475 9.77 -13.81 0.35
N VAL A 476 9.91 -14.73 1.30
CA VAL A 476 10.74 -14.55 2.50
C VAL A 476 12.18 -14.89 2.19
N ILE A 477 13.12 -14.05 2.65
CA ILE A 477 14.56 -14.29 2.60
C ILE A 477 15.13 -14.06 4.01
N ASN A 478 15.64 -15.11 4.63
CA ASN A 478 16.40 -15.01 5.87
C ASN A 478 17.88 -14.75 5.55
N HIS A 479 18.30 -13.50 5.69
CA HIS A 479 19.65 -13.04 5.39
C HIS A 479 20.49 -12.97 6.67
N ALA A 480 21.54 -13.77 6.77
CA ALA A 480 22.32 -13.87 8.00
C ALA A 480 23.04 -12.55 8.33
N SER A 481 22.93 -12.07 9.58
CA SER A 481 23.53 -10.79 10.00
C SER A 481 25.05 -10.74 9.78
N LYS A 482 25.72 -11.88 9.93
CA LYS A 482 27.18 -12.02 9.77
C LYS A 482 27.71 -11.70 8.37
N VAL A 483 26.88 -11.75 7.32
CA VAL A 483 27.34 -11.51 5.94
C VAL A 483 27.09 -10.08 5.44
N ILE A 484 26.32 -9.27 6.17
CA ILE A 484 25.80 -7.96 5.71
C ILE A 484 26.90 -6.99 5.30
N ALA A 485 28.02 -6.94 6.03
CA ALA A 485 29.14 -6.07 5.70
C ALA A 485 29.68 -6.31 4.28
N SER A 486 29.58 -7.54 3.79
CA SER A 486 30.02 -7.93 2.44
C SER A 486 28.85 -8.16 1.48
N ARG A 487 27.62 -8.30 2.00
CA ARG A 487 26.38 -8.60 1.27
C ARG A 487 25.26 -7.64 1.68
N PRO A 488 25.35 -6.36 1.30
CA PRO A 488 24.41 -5.36 1.78
C PRO A 488 22.98 -5.64 1.32
N LEU A 489 22.02 -5.41 2.21
CA LEU A 489 20.60 -5.71 1.99
C LEU A 489 19.99 -4.92 0.81
N ALA A 490 20.55 -3.75 0.49
CA ALA A 490 20.11 -2.91 -0.62
C ALA A 490 20.06 -3.69 -1.94
N PHE A 491 21.02 -4.60 -2.18
CA PHE A 491 21.11 -5.37 -3.41
C PHE A 491 20.01 -6.42 -3.58
N ILE A 492 19.27 -6.80 -2.53
CA ILE A 492 18.16 -7.76 -2.65
C ILE A 492 17.10 -7.26 -3.63
N ASN A 493 16.82 -5.95 -3.64
CA ASN A 493 15.92 -5.32 -4.62
C ASN A 493 16.46 -5.42 -6.07
N TYR A 494 17.78 -5.34 -6.24
CA TYR A 494 18.43 -5.46 -7.55
C TYR A 494 18.35 -6.89 -8.07
N LEU A 495 18.60 -7.87 -7.20
CA LEU A 495 18.47 -9.29 -7.55
C LEU A 495 17.04 -9.62 -7.96
N ALA A 496 16.04 -9.10 -7.24
CA ALA A 496 14.64 -9.26 -7.60
C ALA A 496 14.30 -8.64 -8.97
N ALA A 497 14.81 -7.45 -9.28
CA ALA A 497 14.60 -6.81 -10.58
C ALA A 497 15.23 -7.63 -11.73
N ILE A 498 16.45 -8.12 -11.54
CA ILE A 498 17.12 -9.00 -12.53
C ILE A 498 16.32 -10.30 -12.69
N ALA A 499 15.87 -10.90 -11.57
CA ALA A 499 15.10 -12.14 -11.59
C ALA A 499 13.79 -12.00 -12.38
N ILE A 500 13.07 -10.88 -12.20
CA ILE A 500 11.82 -10.61 -12.93
C ILE A 500 12.08 -10.50 -14.43
N VAL A 501 13.08 -9.71 -14.84
CA VAL A 501 13.37 -9.50 -16.28
C VAL A 501 13.84 -10.78 -16.95
N GLU A 502 14.76 -11.52 -16.33
CA GLU A 502 15.25 -12.81 -16.86
C GLU A 502 14.15 -13.89 -16.82
N ALA A 503 13.22 -13.84 -15.86
CA ALA A 503 12.06 -14.71 -15.83
C ALA A 503 11.08 -14.42 -16.98
N ILE A 504 10.78 -13.15 -17.27
CA ILE A 504 9.89 -12.76 -18.38
C ILE A 504 10.52 -13.16 -19.72
N LYS A 505 11.80 -12.86 -19.92
CA LYS A 505 12.50 -13.15 -21.17
C LYS A 505 12.79 -14.64 -21.38
N GLY A 506 12.92 -15.38 -20.28
CA GLY A 506 13.11 -16.83 -20.27
C GLY A 506 11.85 -17.63 -19.94
N TYR A 507 10.66 -17.06 -20.14
CA TYR A 507 9.38 -17.66 -19.76
C TYR A 507 9.09 -18.98 -20.50
N ASP A 508 9.35 -19.00 -21.80
CA ASP A 508 9.30 -20.19 -22.63
C ASP A 508 10.55 -20.24 -23.52
N HIS A 509 11.36 -21.27 -23.30
CA HIS A 509 12.62 -21.48 -24.00
C HIS A 509 12.43 -22.11 -25.39
N THR A 510 11.22 -22.54 -25.72
CA THR A 510 10.87 -23.07 -27.04
C THR A 510 10.47 -21.97 -28.03
N GLN A 511 10.28 -20.73 -27.55
CA GLN A 511 9.83 -19.60 -28.34
C GLN A 511 10.72 -18.37 -28.15
N ASP A 512 11.40 -17.95 -29.22
CA ASP A 512 12.32 -16.79 -29.18
C ASP A 512 11.61 -15.44 -28.91
N ILE A 513 10.28 -15.37 -29.02
CA ILE A 513 9.55 -14.12 -28.89
C ILE A 513 9.64 -13.50 -27.50
N TYR A 514 9.65 -14.33 -26.44
CA TYR A 514 9.76 -13.84 -25.07
C TYR A 514 11.10 -13.14 -24.83
N GLN A 515 12.18 -13.63 -25.43
CA GLN A 515 13.51 -13.01 -25.35
C GLN A 515 13.58 -11.64 -26.04
N LYS A 516 12.67 -11.38 -27.00
CA LYS A 516 12.57 -10.13 -27.77
C LYS A 516 11.69 -9.08 -27.12
N LEU A 517 11.02 -9.39 -26.01
CA LEU A 517 10.22 -8.41 -25.27
C LEU A 517 11.14 -7.29 -24.73
N ASP A 518 10.77 -6.04 -25.01
CA ASP A 518 11.51 -4.85 -24.58
C ASP A 518 11.15 -4.50 -23.13
N VAL A 519 11.73 -5.28 -22.22
CA VAL A 519 11.59 -5.16 -20.77
C VAL A 519 12.88 -4.58 -20.18
N LYS A 520 12.76 -3.54 -19.37
CA LYS A 520 13.86 -2.74 -18.83
C LYS A 520 13.74 -2.53 -17.32
N ILE A 521 14.87 -2.36 -16.65
CA ILE A 521 14.96 -2.02 -15.24
C ILE A 521 15.11 -0.50 -15.13
N LYS A 522 14.19 0.12 -14.38
CA LYS A 522 14.30 1.49 -13.90
C LYS A 522 14.85 1.45 -12.48
N TRP A 523 15.95 2.16 -12.27
CA TRP A 523 16.61 2.24 -10.98
C TRP A 523 15.66 2.77 -9.88
N PRO A 524 15.74 2.22 -8.67
CA PRO A 524 16.60 1.08 -8.30
C PRO A 524 16.04 -0.29 -8.66
N ASN A 525 14.72 -0.45 -8.74
CA ASN A 525 14.09 -1.77 -8.65
C ASN A 525 12.73 -1.91 -9.38
N ASP A 526 12.33 -0.94 -10.18
CA ASP A 526 11.08 -1.05 -10.95
C ASP A 526 11.35 -1.66 -12.33
N VAL A 527 10.36 -2.36 -12.89
CA VAL A 527 10.45 -2.91 -14.25
C VAL A 527 9.45 -2.22 -15.16
N TYR A 528 9.95 -1.79 -16.32
CA TYR A 528 9.24 -1.04 -17.32
C TYR A 528 9.24 -1.80 -18.65
N VAL A 529 8.22 -1.54 -19.46
CA VAL A 529 8.10 -2.09 -20.80
C VAL A 529 7.82 -0.97 -21.79
N ARG A 530 8.19 -1.18 -23.06
CA ARG A 530 7.79 -0.26 -24.12
C ARG A 530 6.26 -0.17 -24.16
N ASP A 531 5.73 1.05 -24.15
CA ASP A 531 4.30 1.29 -24.12
C ASP A 531 3.65 0.89 -25.45
N PRO A 532 2.84 -0.18 -25.49
CA PRO A 532 2.20 -0.64 -26.72
C PRO A 532 1.19 0.37 -27.28
N SER A 533 0.69 1.30 -26.46
CA SER A 533 -0.28 2.32 -26.85
C SER A 533 0.35 3.51 -27.58
N LYS A 534 1.67 3.69 -27.48
CA LYS A 534 2.44 4.76 -28.11
C LYS A 534 3.55 4.18 -29.01
N PRO A 535 3.20 3.54 -30.14
CA PRO A 535 4.17 2.78 -30.93
C PRO A 535 5.27 3.64 -31.57
N ASP A 536 4.95 4.90 -31.89
CA ASP A 536 5.80 5.82 -32.66
C ASP A 536 6.79 6.61 -31.78
N GLU A 537 6.63 6.55 -30.46
CA GLU A 537 7.53 7.18 -29.49
C GLU A 537 8.16 6.09 -28.60
N PRO A 538 9.46 6.17 -28.26
CA PRO A 538 10.07 5.26 -27.29
C PRO A 538 9.62 5.63 -25.86
N ALA A 539 8.33 5.46 -25.59
CA ALA A 539 7.74 5.62 -24.27
C ALA A 539 7.80 4.30 -23.50
N TYR A 540 8.12 4.38 -22.21
CA TYR A 540 8.15 3.23 -21.30
C TYR A 540 7.12 3.40 -20.19
N VAL A 541 6.40 2.32 -19.88
CA VAL A 541 5.39 2.27 -18.82
C VAL A 541 5.76 1.20 -17.78
N LYS A 542 5.52 1.49 -16.51
CA LYS A 542 5.79 0.56 -15.40
C LYS A 542 4.89 -0.67 -15.52
N VAL A 543 5.50 -1.86 -15.50
CA VAL A 543 4.78 -3.14 -15.50
C VAL A 543 4.95 -3.89 -14.18
N SER A 544 6.03 -3.64 -13.43
CA SER A 544 6.25 -4.26 -12.14
C SER A 544 6.92 -3.33 -11.14
N GLY A 545 6.54 -3.49 -9.87
CA GLY A 545 7.15 -2.83 -8.73
C GLY A 545 7.60 -3.86 -7.68
N ILE A 546 8.68 -3.50 -6.98
CA ILE A 546 9.29 -4.33 -5.94
C ILE A 546 9.30 -3.55 -4.62
N LEU A 547 8.86 -4.20 -3.55
CA LEU A 547 8.84 -3.66 -2.20
C LEU A 547 9.49 -4.66 -1.25
N ALA A 548 10.68 -4.34 -0.74
CA ALA A 548 11.37 -5.14 0.26
C ALA A 548 11.18 -4.55 1.66
N ASN A 549 10.49 -5.28 2.53
CA ASN A 549 10.37 -4.95 3.96
C ASN A 549 11.33 -5.82 4.75
N CYS A 550 12.04 -5.24 5.70
CA CYS A 550 13.03 -5.96 6.48
C CYS A 550 12.75 -5.83 7.96
N SER A 551 12.79 -6.94 8.69
CA SER A 551 12.83 -6.97 10.15
C SER A 551 14.06 -7.71 10.61
N TYR A 552 14.50 -7.45 11.85
CA TYR A 552 15.62 -8.18 12.44
C TYR A 552 15.09 -9.19 13.45
N SER A 553 15.42 -10.47 13.24
CA SER A 553 15.15 -11.56 14.17
C SER A 553 16.41 -12.42 14.27
N ALA A 554 17.21 -12.14 15.30
CA ALA A 554 18.53 -12.75 15.47
C ALA A 554 18.49 -14.28 15.27
N PRO A 555 19.43 -14.85 14.48
CA PRO A 555 20.62 -14.21 13.90
C PRO A 555 20.40 -13.60 12.50
N ASN A 556 19.16 -13.49 12.02
CA ASN A 556 18.87 -13.14 10.63
C ASN A 556 18.14 -11.79 10.51
N TYR A 557 18.37 -11.12 9.39
CA TYR A 557 17.45 -10.13 8.86
C TYR A 557 16.42 -10.88 8.02
N GLN A 558 15.14 -10.79 8.39
CA GLN A 558 14.05 -11.39 7.66
C GLN A 558 13.50 -10.37 6.67
N ILE A 559 13.65 -10.67 5.40
CA ILE A 559 13.28 -9.77 4.30
C ILE A 559 12.06 -10.36 3.62
N ILE A 560 11.02 -9.56 3.44
CA ILE A 560 9.84 -9.88 2.66
C ILE A 560 9.97 -9.11 1.35
N VAL A 561 10.26 -9.82 0.26
CA VAL A 561 10.35 -9.23 -1.08
C VAL A 561 8.98 -9.36 -1.75
N GLY A 562 8.19 -8.28 -1.69
CA GLY A 562 6.94 -8.13 -2.41
C GLY A 562 7.18 -7.77 -3.87
N ILE A 563 6.57 -8.53 -4.79
CA ILE A 563 6.63 -8.33 -6.23
C ILE A 563 5.20 -8.24 -6.76
N GLY A 564 4.88 -7.13 -7.42
CA GLY A 564 3.66 -6.97 -8.20
C GLY A 564 4.00 -6.84 -9.68
N ILE A 565 3.31 -7.57 -10.56
CA ILE A 565 3.48 -7.51 -12.02
C ILE A 565 2.11 -7.43 -12.69
N ASN A 566 1.94 -6.47 -13.59
CA ASN A 566 0.80 -6.42 -14.52
C ASN A 566 1.02 -7.49 -15.60
N THR A 567 0.42 -8.67 -15.42
CA THR A 567 0.74 -9.86 -16.23
C THR A 567 -0.21 -10.01 -17.40
N ASN A 568 -1.48 -10.31 -17.13
CA ASN A 568 -2.52 -10.52 -18.15
C ASN A 568 -3.80 -9.72 -17.85
N ASN A 569 -3.73 -8.77 -16.91
CA ASN A 569 -4.82 -7.85 -16.63
C ASN A 569 -5.14 -6.96 -17.85
N ALA A 570 -6.41 -6.55 -17.96
CA ALA A 570 -6.89 -5.76 -19.09
C ALA A 570 -6.72 -4.24 -18.87
N GLU A 571 -7.38 -3.71 -17.85
CA GLU A 571 -7.37 -2.30 -17.48
C GLU A 571 -7.21 -2.16 -15.95
N PRO A 572 -6.77 -1.01 -15.41
CA PRO A 572 -6.39 0.21 -16.12
C PRO A 572 -4.88 0.33 -16.43
N THR A 573 -4.09 -0.72 -16.18
CA THR A 573 -2.64 -0.73 -16.38
C THR A 573 -2.23 -1.52 -17.63
N THR A 574 -1.06 -1.22 -18.18
CA THR A 574 -0.46 -2.00 -19.28
C THR A 574 0.12 -3.30 -18.73
N SER A 575 -0.16 -4.42 -19.40
CA SER A 575 0.24 -5.76 -18.99
C SER A 575 1.29 -6.40 -19.93
N LEU A 576 1.99 -7.43 -19.44
CA LEU A 576 2.95 -8.21 -20.23
C LEU A 576 2.31 -8.86 -21.46
N ASP A 577 1.06 -9.33 -21.34
CA ASP A 577 0.31 -9.87 -22.47
C ASP A 577 0.04 -8.83 -23.56
N ALA A 578 -0.23 -7.57 -23.17
CA ALA A 578 -0.38 -6.48 -24.14
C ALA A 578 0.93 -6.23 -24.91
N LEU A 579 2.07 -6.23 -24.20
CA LEU A 579 3.39 -6.14 -24.82
C LEU A 579 3.68 -7.34 -25.74
N LEU A 580 3.32 -8.55 -25.32
CA LEU A 580 3.53 -9.78 -26.10
C LEU A 580 2.76 -9.72 -27.43
N LYS A 581 1.49 -9.34 -27.39
CA LYS A 581 0.64 -9.17 -28.58
C LYS A 581 1.21 -8.11 -29.52
N TRP A 582 1.62 -6.97 -28.98
CA TRP A 582 2.24 -5.90 -29.77
C TRP A 582 3.56 -6.36 -30.41
N THR A 583 4.43 -7.02 -29.65
CA THR A 583 5.72 -7.53 -30.15
C THR A 583 5.51 -8.56 -31.24
N ALA A 584 4.53 -9.46 -31.08
CA ALA A 584 4.16 -10.43 -32.12
C ALA A 584 3.70 -9.72 -33.41
N SER A 585 2.87 -8.67 -33.30
CA SER A 585 2.41 -7.89 -34.45
C SER A 585 3.55 -7.18 -35.20
N LYS A 586 4.59 -6.72 -34.49
CA LYS A 586 5.74 -6.03 -35.07
C LYS A 586 6.75 -6.96 -35.72
N LEU A 587 6.91 -8.17 -35.19
CA LEU A 587 7.88 -9.14 -35.71
C LEU A 587 7.42 -9.84 -37.00
N GLY A 588 6.16 -9.63 -37.43
CA GLY A 588 5.68 -9.95 -38.77
C GLY A 588 5.87 -11.40 -39.21
N GLY A 589 4.82 -12.22 -39.08
CA GLY A 589 4.77 -13.53 -39.73
C GLY A 589 3.45 -14.25 -39.49
N ASP A 590 3.14 -15.24 -40.33
CA ASP A 590 1.98 -16.16 -40.21
C ASP A 590 2.07 -17.10 -38.99
N LYS A 591 2.92 -16.78 -38.01
CA LYS A 591 3.06 -17.59 -36.80
C LYS A 591 1.88 -17.31 -35.88
N PRO A 592 1.28 -18.35 -35.28
CA PRO A 592 0.22 -18.16 -34.29
C PRO A 592 0.73 -17.28 -33.14
N CYS A 593 -0.17 -16.48 -32.57
CA CYS A 593 0.15 -15.67 -31.39
C CYS A 593 0.68 -16.60 -30.28
N PRO A 594 1.82 -16.25 -29.65
CA PRO A 594 2.34 -17.03 -28.54
C PRO A 594 1.31 -17.11 -27.39
N PRO A 595 1.40 -18.18 -26.56
CA PRO A 595 0.52 -18.33 -25.42
C PRO A 595 0.71 -17.17 -24.42
N GLN A 596 -0.39 -16.77 -23.80
CA GLN A 596 -0.41 -15.74 -22.77
C GLN A 596 0.39 -16.18 -21.54
N PHE A 597 0.86 -15.20 -20.76
CA PHE A 597 1.51 -15.47 -19.48
C PHE A 597 0.50 -16.08 -18.49
N LYS A 598 0.83 -17.28 -18.02
CA LYS A 598 0.25 -17.92 -16.82
C LYS A 598 0.99 -17.47 -15.57
N ILE A 599 0.23 -17.04 -14.55
CA ILE A 599 0.75 -16.46 -13.31
C ILE A 599 1.59 -17.51 -12.58
N GLU A 600 1.08 -18.72 -12.45
CA GLU A 600 1.67 -19.87 -11.78
C GLU A 600 3.06 -20.18 -12.32
N ARG A 601 3.15 -20.32 -13.65
CA ARG A 601 4.43 -20.55 -14.34
C ARG A 601 5.40 -19.39 -14.14
N LEU A 602 4.91 -18.14 -14.17
CA LEU A 602 5.76 -16.96 -14.00
C LEU A 602 6.30 -16.84 -12.57
N VAL A 603 5.49 -17.12 -11.53
CA VAL A 603 5.93 -17.19 -10.13
C VAL A 603 7.04 -18.23 -9.98
N ALA A 604 6.83 -19.44 -10.49
CA ALA A 604 7.82 -20.53 -10.45
C ALA A 604 9.15 -20.11 -11.11
N ARG A 605 9.08 -19.43 -12.26
CA ARG A 605 10.27 -18.92 -12.95
C ARG A 605 11.00 -17.84 -12.15
N ILE A 606 10.28 -16.87 -11.60
CA ILE A 606 10.86 -15.76 -10.82
C ILE A 606 11.59 -16.27 -9.59
N ILE A 607 10.95 -17.15 -8.81
CA ILE A 607 11.54 -17.72 -7.59
C ILE A 607 12.83 -18.49 -7.93
N THR A 608 12.79 -19.30 -9.00
CA THR A 608 13.96 -20.06 -9.46
C THR A 608 15.12 -19.12 -9.83
N CYS A 609 14.85 -18.05 -10.59
CA CYS A 609 15.88 -17.07 -10.94
C CYS A 609 16.43 -16.33 -9.72
N LEU A 610 15.55 -15.96 -8.79
CA LEU A 610 15.92 -15.23 -7.59
C LEU A 610 16.81 -16.06 -6.67
N GLU A 611 16.52 -17.35 -6.49
CA GLU A 611 17.34 -18.27 -5.71
C GLU A 611 18.76 -18.38 -6.29
N ILE A 612 18.89 -18.57 -7.61
CA ILE A 612 20.19 -18.63 -8.32
C ILE A 612 20.99 -17.34 -8.11
N LEU A 613 20.33 -16.18 -8.27
CA LEU A 613 20.96 -14.87 -8.12
C LEU A 613 21.38 -14.59 -6.68
N TYR A 614 20.56 -15.01 -5.71
CA TYR A 614 20.83 -14.86 -4.30
C TYR A 614 21.99 -15.74 -3.83
N ASP A 615 22.07 -16.99 -4.27
CA ASP A 615 23.21 -17.87 -3.98
C ASP A 615 24.53 -17.35 -4.58
N HIS A 616 24.46 -16.80 -5.81
CA HIS A 616 25.60 -16.09 -6.39
C HIS A 616 25.99 -14.86 -5.60
N PHE A 617 25.01 -14.06 -5.20
CA PHE A 617 25.25 -12.90 -4.35
C PHE A 617 25.88 -13.32 -3.03
N LEU A 618 25.39 -14.32 -2.32
CA LEU A 618 26.00 -14.80 -1.07
C LEU A 618 27.47 -15.21 -1.27
N SER A 619 27.78 -15.91 -2.35
CA SER A 619 29.14 -16.39 -2.61
C SER A 619 30.11 -15.31 -3.09
N LYS A 620 29.68 -14.35 -3.93
CA LYS A 620 30.57 -13.40 -4.64
C LYS A 620 30.26 -11.91 -4.41
N GLY A 621 29.18 -11.58 -3.71
CA GLY A 621 28.69 -10.22 -3.55
C GLY A 621 28.11 -9.68 -4.85
N PHE A 622 27.93 -8.37 -4.94
CA PHE A 622 27.50 -7.71 -6.16
C PHE A 622 28.67 -7.62 -7.16
N SER A 623 29.05 -8.78 -7.70
CA SER A 623 30.18 -8.93 -8.62
C SER A 623 29.97 -8.22 -9.96
N ASP A 624 31.06 -7.97 -10.71
CA ASP A 624 31.04 -7.37 -12.06
C ASP A 624 30.05 -8.06 -13.02
N LYS A 625 29.81 -9.36 -12.83
CA LYS A 625 28.87 -10.13 -13.64
C LYS A 625 27.41 -9.86 -13.29
N LEU A 626 27.10 -9.71 -11.99
CA LEU A 626 25.75 -9.28 -11.56
C LEU A 626 25.49 -7.83 -12.00
N GLU A 627 26.49 -6.98 -11.87
CA GLU A 627 26.45 -5.61 -12.38
C GLU A 627 26.21 -5.58 -13.90
N ALA A 628 26.95 -6.39 -14.68
CA ALA A 628 26.75 -6.49 -16.12
C ALA A 628 25.35 -6.99 -16.49
N LEU A 629 24.80 -7.97 -15.75
CA LEU A 629 23.42 -8.44 -15.93
C LEU A 629 22.39 -7.36 -15.61
N TYR A 630 22.64 -6.57 -14.57
CA TYR A 630 21.79 -5.43 -14.24
C TYR A 630 21.81 -4.37 -15.35
N TYR A 631 23.00 -3.97 -15.80
CA TYR A 631 23.13 -2.98 -16.88
C TYR A 631 22.68 -3.46 -18.25
N LYS A 632 22.69 -4.78 -18.52
CA LYS A 632 22.11 -5.37 -19.74
C LYS A 632 20.65 -4.96 -19.94
N HIS A 633 19.90 -4.77 -18.85
CA HIS A 633 18.47 -4.42 -18.88
C HIS A 633 18.17 -3.01 -18.37
N TRP A 634 19.17 -2.26 -17.93
CA TRP A 634 19.03 -0.91 -17.37
C TRP A 634 18.54 0.13 -18.38
N LEU A 635 17.75 1.11 -17.91
CA LEU A 635 17.12 2.14 -18.76
C LEU A 635 17.90 3.47 -18.85
N HIS A 636 18.82 3.77 -17.93
CA HIS A 636 19.34 5.14 -17.72
C HIS A 636 20.70 5.45 -18.35
N THR A 637 21.17 4.66 -19.33
CA THR A 637 22.49 4.89 -19.94
C THR A 637 22.54 6.28 -20.61
N ASN A 638 23.54 7.10 -20.26
CA ASN A 638 23.74 8.48 -20.76
C ASN A 638 22.59 9.46 -20.48
N GLN A 639 21.69 9.12 -19.55
CA GLN A 639 20.56 9.99 -19.24
C GLN A 639 21.05 11.26 -18.53
N ILE A 640 20.54 12.42 -18.96
CA ILE A 640 20.73 13.68 -18.23
C ILE A 640 19.56 13.87 -17.26
N VAL A 641 19.89 14.13 -16.00
CA VAL A 641 18.98 14.41 -14.90
C VAL A 641 19.26 15.79 -14.33
N THR A 642 18.32 16.32 -13.58
CA THR A 642 18.36 17.62 -12.91
C THR A 642 18.27 17.36 -11.42
N LEU A 643 19.30 17.77 -10.68
CA LEU A 643 19.37 17.60 -9.24
C LEU A 643 18.74 18.84 -8.59
N GLN A 644 17.51 18.73 -8.07
CA GLN A 644 16.79 19.89 -7.56
C GLN A 644 17.41 20.50 -6.31
N GLU A 645 18.06 19.67 -5.51
CA GLU A 645 18.71 20.13 -4.27
C GLU A 645 20.04 20.83 -4.47
N GLU A 646 20.64 20.59 -5.63
CA GLU A 646 21.86 21.23 -6.06
C GLU A 646 21.50 22.38 -7.01
N ASP A 647 20.52 23.21 -6.63
CA ASP A 647 20.04 24.37 -7.40
C ASP A 647 19.67 24.08 -8.87
N GLY A 648 19.22 22.86 -9.16
CA GLY A 648 18.83 22.46 -10.51
C GLY A 648 20.00 22.06 -11.42
N VAL A 649 21.16 21.69 -10.86
CA VAL A 649 22.33 21.19 -11.59
C VAL A 649 21.94 20.05 -12.52
N LYS A 650 22.46 20.10 -13.76
CA LYS A 650 22.32 19.00 -14.72
C LYS A 650 23.45 18.00 -14.51
N ALA A 651 23.10 16.72 -14.42
CA ALA A 651 24.05 15.64 -14.24
C ALA A 651 23.76 14.48 -15.21
N ARG A 652 24.81 13.81 -15.70
CA ARG A 652 24.73 12.61 -16.51
C ARG A 652 24.84 11.38 -15.62
N VAL A 653 23.87 10.48 -15.72
CA VAL A 653 23.90 9.20 -15.01
C VAL A 653 25.03 8.32 -15.54
N LEU A 654 25.90 7.85 -14.64
CA LEU A 654 27.03 6.97 -14.94
C LEU A 654 26.74 5.51 -14.59
N GLY A 655 25.99 5.26 -13.51
CA GLY A 655 25.73 3.91 -13.04
C GLY A 655 25.37 3.86 -11.55
N ILE A 656 25.76 2.79 -10.88
CA ILE A 656 25.55 2.55 -9.45
C ILE A 656 26.86 2.21 -8.73
N THR A 657 26.93 2.47 -7.42
CA THR A 657 28.05 2.02 -6.59
C THR A 657 27.96 0.52 -6.31
N LYS A 658 29.12 -0.16 -6.23
CA LYS A 658 29.20 -1.62 -6.02
C LYS A 658 29.00 -2.06 -4.58
N ASP A 659 29.17 -1.14 -3.63
CA ASP A 659 29.09 -1.37 -2.20
C ASP A 659 27.68 -1.13 -1.66
N GLN A 660 26.95 -0.15 -2.19
CA GLN A 660 25.65 0.26 -1.65
C GLN A 660 24.54 0.37 -2.70
N GLY A 661 24.88 0.33 -4.00
CA GLY A 661 23.91 0.53 -5.06
C GLY A 661 23.39 1.97 -5.14
N LEU A 662 24.21 2.96 -4.77
CA LEU A 662 23.83 4.37 -4.91
C LEU A 662 23.95 4.80 -6.37
N LEU A 663 23.03 5.61 -6.88
CA LEU A 663 23.11 6.13 -8.25
C LEU A 663 24.25 7.14 -8.36
N VAL A 664 25.17 6.91 -9.29
CA VAL A 664 26.29 7.80 -9.56
C VAL A 664 25.97 8.67 -10.78
N ALA A 665 26.06 9.99 -10.62
CA ALA A 665 25.88 10.95 -11.70
C ALA A 665 27.02 11.98 -11.71
N GLU A 666 27.39 12.46 -12.90
CA GLU A 666 28.46 13.45 -13.11
C GLU A 666 27.85 14.76 -13.60
N GLU A 667 28.20 15.88 -12.98
CA GLU A 667 27.76 17.20 -13.43
C GLU A 667 28.19 17.46 -14.89
N VAL A 668 27.26 18.03 -15.65
CA VAL A 668 27.49 18.44 -17.02
C VAL A 668 27.08 19.89 -17.22
N MET A 669 27.94 20.65 -17.89
CA MET A 669 27.64 22.01 -18.32
C MET A 669 27.28 22.02 -19.81
N ALA A 670 26.19 22.70 -20.14
CA ALA A 670 25.75 22.86 -21.52
C ALA A 670 26.82 23.62 -22.31
N ASP A 671 27.23 23.05 -23.44
CA ASP A 671 28.14 23.68 -24.41
C ASP A 671 27.52 23.52 -25.80
N GLY A 672 26.49 24.32 -26.08
CA GLY A 672 25.64 24.20 -27.28
C GLY A 672 24.31 23.46 -27.05
N THR A 673 23.58 23.18 -28.14
CA THR A 673 22.23 22.59 -28.11
C THR A 673 22.19 21.07 -28.12
N GLU A 674 23.30 20.41 -28.45
CA GLU A 674 23.35 18.94 -28.54
C GLU A 674 23.79 18.30 -27.23
N LEU A 675 23.06 17.29 -26.75
CA LEU A 675 23.33 16.61 -25.48
C LEU A 675 24.76 16.00 -25.40
N ASN A 676 25.31 15.64 -26.56
CA ASN A 676 26.63 15.03 -26.69
C ASN A 676 27.78 16.04 -26.59
N SER A 677 27.52 17.33 -26.77
CA SER A 677 28.53 18.39 -26.68
C SER A 677 28.73 18.91 -25.26
N TRP A 678 27.86 18.52 -24.31
CA TRP A 678 27.91 19.02 -22.93
C TRP A 678 29.18 18.54 -22.22
N LYS A 679 29.93 19.51 -21.67
CA LYS A 679 31.22 19.28 -21.02
C LYS A 679 31.03 18.70 -19.63
N ARG A 680 31.80 17.64 -19.34
CA ARG A 680 31.90 17.03 -18.02
C ARG A 680 32.78 17.90 -17.13
N THR A 681 32.33 18.16 -15.90
CA THR A 681 33.10 18.99 -14.94
C THR A 681 33.99 18.14 -14.03
N GLY A 682 33.73 16.83 -13.92
CA GLY A 682 34.39 15.91 -12.99
C GLY A 682 33.74 15.87 -11.60
N THR A 683 32.77 16.73 -11.31
CA THR A 683 32.00 16.69 -10.05
C THR A 683 31.06 15.48 -10.07
N LEU A 684 31.22 14.58 -9.10
CA LEU A 684 30.41 13.36 -8.97
C LEU A 684 29.41 13.49 -7.81
N PHE A 685 28.20 13.01 -8.05
CA PHE A 685 27.14 12.88 -7.07
C PHE A 685 26.80 11.41 -6.85
N GLN A 686 26.60 11.03 -5.58
CA GLN A 686 26.04 9.74 -5.20
C GLN A 686 24.65 9.98 -4.60
N LEU A 687 23.65 9.37 -5.21
CA LEU A 687 22.25 9.66 -4.97
C LEU A 687 21.54 8.43 -4.42
N GLN A 688 20.76 8.64 -3.36
CA GLN A 688 19.89 7.61 -2.78
C GLN A 688 18.53 7.61 -3.48
N SER A 689 17.86 6.47 -3.46
CA SER A 689 16.51 6.33 -4.02
C SER A 689 15.55 7.13 -3.14
N ASP A 690 14.94 8.17 -3.67
CA ASP A 690 14.08 9.13 -2.96
C ASP A 690 12.65 8.64 -2.68
N GLU A 691 12.44 7.32 -2.71
CA GLU A 691 11.19 6.57 -2.52
C GLU A 691 10.00 6.96 -3.41
N ASN A 692 9.99 8.15 -4.06
CA ASN A 692 8.85 8.71 -4.78
C ASN A 692 9.18 9.56 -6.03
N GLY A 693 10.44 9.78 -6.42
CA GLY A 693 10.79 10.98 -7.18
C GLY A 693 11.76 10.88 -8.36
N PHE A 694 12.01 9.71 -8.97
CA PHE A 694 12.64 9.71 -10.31
C PHE A 694 11.59 9.93 -11.41
N ASP A 695 11.17 11.19 -11.62
CA ASP A 695 10.33 11.56 -12.77
C ASP A 695 11.20 11.69 -14.02
N TYR A 696 11.23 10.63 -14.83
CA TYR A 696 12.01 10.53 -16.07
C TYR A 696 11.67 11.66 -17.08
N TRP A 697 10.40 12.07 -17.16
CA TRP A 697 9.95 13.07 -18.14
C TRP A 697 10.27 14.50 -17.70
N LYS A 698 10.53 14.71 -16.40
CA LYS A 698 10.98 16.00 -15.86
C LYS A 698 12.47 16.00 -15.48
N GLY A 699 13.10 14.83 -15.46
CA GLY A 699 14.48 14.59 -15.07
C GLY A 699 14.80 15.18 -13.71
N LEU A 700 14.08 14.83 -12.64
CA LEU A 700 14.26 15.42 -11.30
C LEU A 700 14.75 14.38 -10.28
N ILE A 701 15.59 14.78 -9.33
CA ILE A 701 15.99 14.01 -8.14
C ILE A 701 15.94 14.94 -6.91
N LYS A 702 15.30 14.49 -5.83
CA LYS A 702 15.28 15.18 -4.51
C LYS A 702 15.91 14.28 -3.43
N ARG A 703 16.47 14.84 -2.37
CA ARG A 703 16.72 14.16 -1.08
C ARG A 703 15.54 14.50 -0.17
N LYS A 704 15.43 13.78 0.94
CA LYS A 704 14.52 14.15 2.03
C LYS A 704 15.34 14.53 3.25
N PRO A 705 15.04 15.63 3.96
CA PRO A 705 15.64 15.88 5.26
C PRO A 705 15.16 14.83 6.26
N ALA A 706 16.10 14.25 7.00
CA ALA A 706 15.81 13.23 8.01
C ALA A 706 14.91 13.82 9.12
N GLN A 707 13.62 13.48 9.09
CA GLN A 707 12.74 13.63 10.25
C GLN A 707 12.68 12.29 10.99
N VAL A 708 13.20 12.28 12.21
CA VAL A 708 13.10 11.14 13.13
C VAL A 708 11.67 11.11 13.69
N SER A 709 10.85 10.18 13.22
CA SER A 709 9.66 9.71 13.95
C SER A 709 9.75 8.21 14.13
N ALA A 710 9.78 7.75 15.38
CA ALA A 710 9.84 6.34 15.72
C ALA A 710 8.51 5.64 15.41
N GLN A 711 8.50 4.75 14.41
CA GLN A 711 7.86 3.41 14.39
C GLN A 711 7.85 2.87 12.95
N SER A 712 8.22 1.59 12.80
CA SER A 712 8.50 0.83 11.55
C SER A 712 9.70 1.32 10.72
N THR A 713 10.81 0.56 10.77
CA THR A 713 12.08 0.92 10.14
C THR A 713 12.22 0.23 8.78
N GLU A 714 12.08 0.98 7.69
CA GLU A 714 12.74 0.63 6.42
C GLU A 714 14.25 0.87 6.58
N ILE A 715 15.08 0.06 5.91
CA ILE A 715 16.52 -0.10 6.22
C ILE A 715 17.27 1.26 6.15
N PHE A 716 17.70 1.78 7.31
CA PHE A 716 18.66 2.89 7.46
C PHE A 716 19.81 2.49 8.41
N GLU A 717 20.97 3.11 8.16
CA GLU A 717 22.33 2.84 8.64
C GLU A 717 22.49 2.65 10.16
N MET A 718 23.38 1.72 10.56
CA MET A 718 23.87 1.60 11.94
C MET A 718 25.40 1.50 12.00
N SER A 719 26.01 2.38 12.79
CA SER A 719 27.42 2.37 13.20
C SER A 719 27.74 1.14 14.08
N PRO A 720 29.01 0.65 14.09
CA PRO A 720 29.38 -0.60 14.75
C PRO A 720 29.32 -0.51 16.29
N PRO A 721 28.99 -1.61 17.00
CA PRO A 721 29.01 -1.66 18.46
C PRO A 721 30.43 -1.73 19.01
N ARG A 722 30.65 -1.04 20.14
CA ARG A 722 31.90 -1.02 20.93
C ARG A 722 32.21 -2.41 21.51
N GLU A 723 33.49 -2.78 21.46
CA GLU A 723 34.04 -3.98 22.09
C GLU A 723 33.75 -4.01 23.60
N MET A 724 33.26 -5.15 24.10
CA MET A 724 33.28 -5.49 25.52
C MET A 724 34.12 -6.75 25.71
N SER A 725 35.11 -6.64 26.60
CA SER A 725 36.04 -7.68 27.02
C SER A 725 35.34 -8.88 27.71
N PRO A 726 35.93 -10.09 27.66
CA PRO A 726 35.30 -11.29 28.21
C PRO A 726 35.46 -11.37 29.75
N PRO A 727 34.49 -11.95 30.49
CA PRO A 727 34.72 -12.40 31.85
C PRO A 727 35.24 -13.85 31.89
N SER A 728 36.08 -14.07 32.88
CA SER A 728 36.86 -15.26 33.22
C SER A 728 36.05 -16.46 33.71
N GLU A 729 36.60 -17.64 33.46
CA GLU A 729 36.25 -18.95 34.01
C GLU A 729 36.22 -18.98 35.56
N THR A 730 35.24 -19.67 36.14
CA THR A 730 35.44 -20.53 37.32
C THR A 730 34.46 -21.71 37.31
N SER A 731 34.93 -22.79 37.92
CA SER A 731 34.58 -24.19 37.72
C SER A 731 33.74 -24.82 38.84
N HIS A 732 32.97 -25.85 38.46
CA HIS A 732 32.65 -27.13 39.16
C HIS A 732 32.23 -27.22 40.65
N GLY A 733 31.18 -28.03 40.90
CA GLY A 733 30.90 -28.78 42.14
C GLY A 733 29.40 -28.81 42.49
N SER A 734 28.59 -29.76 42.02
CA SER A 734 28.29 -31.11 42.53
C SER A 734 27.33 -31.21 43.73
N LEU A 735 26.18 -31.87 43.45
CA LEU A 735 25.47 -32.91 44.23
C LEU A 735 24.82 -32.62 45.61
N ALA A 736 23.51 -32.91 45.60
CA ALA A 736 22.77 -33.81 46.50
C ALA A 736 22.07 -33.26 47.76
N ASP A 737 20.74 -33.41 47.68
CA ASP A 737 19.82 -34.04 48.66
C ASP A 737 19.28 -33.23 49.86
N ASP A 738 17.96 -33.22 49.98
CA ASP A 738 17.19 -33.97 50.99
C ASP A 738 15.95 -33.19 51.54
N ARG A 739 14.80 -33.90 51.50
CA ARG A 739 13.57 -33.83 52.34
C ARG A 739 12.54 -32.68 52.24
N ARG A 740 11.34 -33.07 51.78
CA ARG A 740 9.99 -32.59 52.22
C ARG A 740 9.66 -33.21 53.62
N PRO A 741 8.43 -33.16 54.21
CA PRO A 741 7.14 -32.47 53.90
C PRO A 741 6.55 -31.73 55.16
N VAL A 742 5.36 -31.12 55.27
CA VAL A 742 3.96 -31.63 55.25
C VAL A 742 3.01 -30.46 55.68
N GLU A 743 1.79 -30.34 55.07
CA GLU A 743 0.44 -29.85 55.54
C GLU A 743 0.27 -28.50 56.31
N GLU A 744 -0.88 -27.79 56.37
CA GLU A 744 -2.25 -27.88 55.84
C GLU A 744 -3.00 -26.52 56.04
N LEU A 745 -3.95 -26.24 55.12
CA LEU A 745 -5.31 -25.68 55.29
C LEU A 745 -5.66 -24.39 56.07
N ASN A 746 -6.28 -23.48 55.30
CA ASN A 746 -7.56 -22.75 55.48
C ASN A 746 -7.80 -21.78 56.67
N LEU A 747 -8.25 -20.55 56.33
CA LEU A 747 -9.61 -20.00 56.55
C LEU A 747 -9.60 -18.45 56.48
N ASP A 748 -10.16 -17.93 55.38
CA ASP A 748 -11.12 -16.82 55.19
C ASP A 748 -11.28 -15.59 56.14
N PRO A 749 -11.90 -14.49 55.63
CA PRO A 749 -11.59 -13.07 55.94
C PRO A 749 -12.51 -12.42 57.00
N PRO A 750 -12.43 -11.09 57.24
CA PRO A 750 -13.53 -10.23 56.72
C PRO A 750 -13.22 -8.73 56.43
N GLU A 751 -14.12 -8.17 55.60
CA GLU A 751 -14.85 -6.86 55.64
C GLU A 751 -14.16 -5.48 55.83
N VAL A 752 -14.32 -4.56 54.86
CA VAL A 752 -15.32 -3.44 54.74
C VAL A 752 -15.12 -2.29 55.73
N THR A 753 -14.78 -1.08 55.24
CA THR A 753 -15.63 0.13 55.34
C THR A 753 -15.02 1.38 54.69
N VAL A 754 -15.94 2.22 54.23
CA VAL A 754 -15.87 3.51 53.52
C VAL A 754 -15.60 4.68 54.47
N THR A 755 -15.00 5.76 53.97
CA THR A 755 -15.22 7.22 54.26
C THR A 755 -13.96 7.98 53.85
N GLY A 756 -13.90 9.20 53.32
CA GLY A 756 -14.85 10.28 53.04
C GLY A 756 -14.00 11.54 52.74
N LEU A 757 -14.42 12.37 51.78
CA LEU A 757 -13.86 13.72 51.52
C LEU A 757 -14.13 14.67 52.71
N PRO A 758 -13.44 15.82 52.80
CA PRO A 758 -14.11 17.07 52.40
C PRO A 758 -13.21 18.14 51.72
N GLU A 759 -13.91 19.18 51.25
CA GLU A 759 -13.55 20.25 50.30
C GLU A 759 -12.97 21.55 50.94
N THR A 760 -12.01 22.19 50.22
CA THR A 760 -11.80 23.66 49.96
C THR A 760 -11.58 24.66 51.15
N PRO A 761 -11.18 25.97 50.97
CA PRO A 761 -11.02 26.79 49.74
C PRO A 761 -9.80 27.77 49.63
N ALA A 762 -9.60 28.24 48.39
CA ALA A 762 -9.18 29.57 47.89
C ALA A 762 -7.95 30.35 48.45
N THR A 763 -7.06 30.78 47.54
CA THR A 763 -6.71 32.21 47.27
C THR A 763 -5.67 32.35 46.14
N THR A 764 -5.85 33.35 45.28
CA THR A 764 -4.89 33.89 44.28
C THR A 764 -4.61 35.36 44.65
N PRO A 765 -3.43 35.97 44.34
CA PRO A 765 -3.21 36.52 42.98
C PRO A 765 -1.74 36.68 42.47
N LYS A 766 -1.63 36.67 41.12
CA LYS A 766 -0.76 37.43 40.18
C LYS A 766 0.64 37.96 40.61
N ARG A 767 1.70 37.60 39.86
CA ARG A 767 2.46 38.43 38.86
C ARG A 767 3.82 37.80 38.50
N GLY A 768 4.26 38.01 37.25
CA GLY A 768 5.68 38.06 36.89
C GLY A 768 6.21 37.00 35.90
N ARG A 769 6.10 37.28 34.60
CA ARG A 769 6.97 36.70 33.55
C ARG A 769 8.08 37.69 33.23
N THR A 770 9.32 37.23 33.13
CA THR A 770 10.38 37.73 32.19
C THR A 770 11.61 36.80 32.22
N PRO A 771 12.48 36.86 31.18
CA PRO A 771 13.18 35.72 30.61
C PRO A 771 14.68 35.68 30.94
N LEU A 772 15.36 34.55 30.65
CA LEU A 772 16.82 34.45 30.67
C LEU A 772 17.34 33.69 29.43
N ASP A 773 17.74 34.52 28.46
CA ASP A 773 19.01 34.60 27.74
C ASP A 773 19.79 33.35 27.29
N MET A 774 20.06 33.39 25.97
CA MET A 774 21.25 32.88 25.30
C MET A 774 22.53 33.49 25.88
N LYS A 775 23.63 32.72 25.92
CA LYS A 775 24.96 33.26 25.61
C LYS A 775 25.91 32.20 25.05
N ARG A 776 26.53 32.61 23.93
CA ARG A 776 27.73 32.03 23.28
C ARG A 776 28.90 31.90 24.26
N VAL A 777 29.73 30.89 24.01
CA VAL A 777 31.13 30.84 24.46
C VAL A 777 32.02 30.77 23.21
N GLN A 778 32.93 31.74 23.07
CA GLN A 778 34.17 31.62 22.31
C GLN A 778 35.38 31.72 23.31
N PRO A 779 36.66 31.88 22.90
CA PRO A 779 37.70 30.85 22.97
C PRO A 779 38.92 31.28 23.84
N VAL A 780 39.82 30.37 24.25
CA VAL A 780 41.08 30.72 24.96
C VAL A 780 42.10 29.55 24.86
N PRO A 781 43.45 29.73 24.91
CA PRO A 781 44.33 30.71 24.25
C PRO A 781 45.63 30.12 23.62
N THR A 782 46.32 31.03 22.94
CA THR A 782 47.72 31.18 22.47
C THR A 782 48.86 30.50 23.27
N ILE A 783 49.91 30.06 22.54
CA ILE A 783 51.32 30.20 22.94
C ILE A 783 52.08 30.94 21.82
N VAL A 784 52.90 31.89 22.27
CA VAL A 784 53.76 32.85 21.57
C VAL A 784 55.16 32.27 21.43
N GLU A 785 55.87 32.52 20.32
CA GLU A 785 57.29 32.93 20.37
C GLU A 785 57.79 33.52 19.02
N THR A 786 58.34 34.74 19.15
CA THR A 786 59.45 35.40 18.39
C THR A 786 59.30 35.84 16.92
N SER A 787 58.96 37.13 16.74
CA SER A 787 59.69 38.29 16.13
C SER A 787 60.77 38.11 15.01
N PRO A 788 61.24 39.19 14.32
CA PRO A 788 60.67 39.68 13.05
C PRO A 788 61.70 40.07 11.96
N GLY A 789 61.21 40.47 10.78
CA GLY A 789 61.95 41.25 9.76
C GLY A 789 62.25 40.44 8.49
N GLY A 790 62.16 40.96 7.27
CA GLY A 790 61.83 42.28 6.78
C GLY A 790 61.93 42.26 5.25
N THR A 791 61.18 43.16 4.62
CA THR A 791 61.49 43.81 3.33
C THR A 791 61.66 42.98 2.04
N SER A 792 60.77 43.29 1.10
CA SER A 792 61.06 43.75 -0.29
C SER A 792 60.90 42.77 -1.47
N ARG A 793 60.15 43.31 -2.47
CA ARG A 793 60.35 43.25 -3.94
C ARG A 793 59.90 42.00 -4.73
N VAL A 794 58.82 42.24 -5.49
CA VAL A 794 58.53 41.83 -6.89
C VAL A 794 59.78 42.07 -7.77
N PRO A 795 60.07 41.41 -8.95
CA PRO A 795 59.10 40.84 -9.91
C PRO A 795 59.49 39.61 -10.79
N HIS A 796 58.46 38.98 -11.40
CA HIS A 796 58.41 38.43 -12.80
C HIS A 796 59.39 37.29 -13.24
N PRO A 797 59.28 36.73 -14.47
CA PRO A 797 58.48 35.52 -14.79
C PRO A 797 59.33 34.45 -15.55
N GLY A 798 58.74 33.32 -15.95
CA GLY A 798 59.31 32.53 -17.06
C GLY A 798 59.11 31.02 -17.00
N TYR A 799 58.29 30.54 -17.94
CA TYR A 799 58.45 29.36 -18.79
C TYR A 799 59.51 28.29 -18.44
N TRP A 800 59.10 27.01 -18.50
CA TRP A 800 59.60 25.89 -19.34
C TRP A 800 58.95 24.61 -18.74
N ARG A 801 57.99 23.99 -19.44
CA ARG A 801 58.09 22.75 -20.23
C ARG A 801 58.40 21.46 -19.45
N ASP A 802 57.58 20.47 -19.81
CA ASP A 802 57.77 19.02 -19.85
C ASP A 802 57.83 18.25 -18.51
N GLY A 803 56.86 17.34 -18.36
CA GLY A 803 56.67 16.40 -17.26
C GLY A 803 55.24 15.89 -17.22
#